data_AF-A0A9D4VV08-F1
#
_entry.id   AF-A0A9D4VV08-F1
#
_cell.length_a   1.000
_cell.length_b   1.000
_cell.length_c   1.000
_cell.angle_alpha   90.00
_cell.angle_beta   90.00
_cell.angle_gamma   90.00
#
_symmetry.space_group_name_H-M   'P 1'
#
loop_
_entity.id
_entity.type
_entity.pdbx_description
1 polymer ?
#
loop_
_entity_poly.entity_id
_entity_poly.type
_entity_poly.pdbx_seq_one_letter_code
_entity_poly.pdbx_strand_id
1 'polypeptide(L)'
;MANPKSVLPLYEKNWYKYNYKRVFDSIILILLLLLLGYRLISVNDYSLPWFVAFLCECWFTLGWIFTMSTQWSPALVKTYPERLLQSVEELPAVDIFVTTADDKLEPPIITVNTVLSVLSLDYPSHKLSCYVSDDACSPLIFYALQQASSFAKHWVPFCKKYNVQTRAPFRYFSDDNDECTTNNEEFRQEWLQMKDMYENLSRDIDVDPKSIPNLHESDFAIFSNTTRTDHPAIIKAIWENKEMVENGVPHLIYISREKRPKQPHHYKAGAMNVLVNFLNPYWTRVSGLITNAPFMLNLDCDMIVNNPKIVQHAMCIFLGSRGEKEVAFVQCPQRFYTSLKDDPFGNQMTMTYTFILGAGLAGLQGPLYCGTNCFHRRKVIYGLSPDDVENGSNKLSEEELKQTFGASNDLMKSIIHALEERTYSTNDINVKKTIEKATQVACHGYEYGTFWGKQVGWIYESIVEDIVTGLLMHARGWRSELCTPNPIAFVGCAPGDNLATMSQFKRWATGMLEIFFCKHCPIFATIFAKLSFREFLGYMWIINWGFNPFAQVCYSCVIAYCIITNSYFLPKDWGIYIPILLVIFYNVYTLYEYLALGLSTKAWWNNERMSKITPMNAGFCGFITMLLKLLGVSSTVFEITKKDIAPFSEDDKNATRYTFDKSLVFLPGTTVLLLQLTAILIKMSGFQKQGLSGNYECGMVEMLCSVYLIICYWPFLKGLFETGKYGIPLSTISKGGILTCLFVILCRRTVSG
;
A
#
# COMPACT_ATOMS: atom_id res chain seq x y z
N MET A 1 25.02 -39.19 -25.62
CA MET A 1 24.62 -37.78 -25.48
C MET A 1 23.17 -37.67 -25.89
N ALA A 2 22.26 -37.41 -24.94
CA ALA A 2 20.89 -37.02 -25.29
C ALA A 2 20.89 -35.50 -25.54
N ASN A 3 20.20 -35.04 -26.59
CA ASN A 3 20.09 -33.63 -26.88
C ASN A 3 19.19 -32.98 -25.80
N PRO A 4 19.65 -32.00 -25.02
CA PRO A 4 18.79 -31.35 -24.03
C PRO A 4 17.63 -30.67 -24.76
N LYS A 5 16.38 -31.07 -24.47
CA LYS A 5 15.21 -30.31 -24.91
C LYS A 5 15.41 -28.88 -24.43
N SER A 6 15.43 -27.91 -25.35
CA SER A 6 15.58 -26.51 -25.01
C SER A 6 14.30 -26.03 -24.31
N VAL A 7 14.25 -26.18 -22.98
CA VAL A 7 13.11 -25.75 -22.16
C VAL A 7 12.92 -24.26 -22.37
N LEU A 8 11.81 -23.90 -23.02
CA LEU A 8 11.47 -22.51 -23.29
C LEU A 8 11.23 -21.79 -21.94
N PRO A 9 11.73 -20.56 -21.76
CA PRO A 9 11.70 -19.90 -20.47
C PRO A 9 10.25 -19.66 -20.00
N LEU A 10 9.97 -19.93 -18.72
CA LEU A 10 8.64 -19.72 -18.14
C LEU A 10 8.31 -18.22 -18.00
N TYR A 11 9.33 -17.36 -17.87
CA TYR A 11 9.20 -15.92 -18.00
C TYR A 11 10.42 -15.28 -18.67
N GLU A 12 10.20 -14.10 -19.25
CA GLU A 12 11.21 -13.24 -19.85
C GLU A 12 11.13 -11.86 -19.18
N LYS A 13 12.27 -11.29 -18.78
CA LYS A 13 12.37 -9.93 -18.25
C LYS A 13 12.90 -9.00 -19.33
N ASN A 14 12.12 -7.98 -19.67
CA ASN A 14 12.39 -7.07 -20.79
C ASN A 14 12.68 -5.67 -20.25
N TRP A 15 13.83 -5.09 -20.61
CA TRP A 15 14.23 -3.74 -20.21
C TRP A 15 13.90 -2.72 -21.30
N TYR A 16 13.24 -1.63 -20.92
CA TYR A 16 12.76 -0.58 -21.82
C TYR A 16 13.65 0.66 -21.75
N LYS A 17 13.68 1.42 -22.86
CA LYS A 17 14.44 2.67 -22.98
C LYS A 17 13.48 3.83 -23.31
N TYR A 18 12.84 4.38 -22.28
CA TYR A 18 12.08 5.62 -22.41
C TYR A 18 13.03 6.82 -22.57
N ASN A 19 13.56 7.00 -23.79
CA ASN A 19 14.59 8.01 -24.07
C ASN A 19 14.08 9.44 -23.78
N TYR A 20 12.83 9.75 -24.13
CA TYR A 20 12.20 11.05 -23.82
C TYR A 20 12.22 11.31 -22.30
N LYS A 21 11.87 10.28 -21.51
CA LYS A 21 11.73 10.36 -20.05
C LYS A 21 13.06 10.74 -19.41
N ARG A 22 14.11 9.99 -19.74
CA ARG A 22 15.49 10.29 -19.30
C ARG A 22 15.97 11.68 -19.71
N VAL A 23 15.57 12.18 -20.88
CA VAL A 23 15.92 13.54 -21.34
C VAL A 23 15.24 14.60 -20.47
N PHE A 24 13.93 14.51 -20.24
CA PHE A 24 13.23 15.43 -19.34
C PHE A 24 13.73 15.34 -17.90
N ASP A 25 13.95 14.13 -17.37
CA ASP A 25 14.53 13.90 -16.04
C ASP A 25 15.90 14.58 -15.89
N SER A 26 16.76 14.46 -16.92
CA SER A 26 18.08 15.09 -16.96
C SER A 26 17.99 16.61 -17.03
N ILE A 27 17.10 17.15 -17.87
CA ILE A 27 16.92 18.61 -18.00
C ILE A 27 16.45 19.22 -16.68
N ILE A 28 15.48 18.59 -16.00
CA ILE A 28 14.98 19.05 -14.70
C ILE A 28 16.06 18.94 -13.62
N LEU A 29 16.85 17.85 -13.60
CA LEU A 29 18.00 17.72 -12.69
C LEU A 29 19.07 18.79 -12.95
N ILE A 30 19.39 19.07 -14.22
CA ILE A 30 20.36 20.12 -14.58
C ILE A 30 19.84 21.49 -14.15
N LEU A 31 18.56 21.81 -14.35
CA LEU A 31 17.97 23.08 -13.91
C LEU A 31 17.96 23.22 -12.38
N LEU A 32 17.68 22.13 -11.65
CA LEU A 32 17.81 22.09 -10.18
C LEU A 32 19.25 22.34 -9.72
N LEU A 33 20.24 21.65 -10.31
CA LEU A 33 21.65 21.84 -9.99
C LEU A 33 22.18 23.22 -10.36
N LEU A 34 21.71 23.80 -11.48
CA LEU A 34 22.01 25.19 -11.87
C LEU A 34 21.42 26.20 -10.90
N LEU A 35 20.21 25.96 -10.37
CA LEU A 35 19.59 26.82 -9.35
C LEU A 35 20.39 26.79 -8.04
N LEU A 36 20.82 25.60 -7.58
CA LEU A 36 21.68 25.48 -6.41
C LEU A 36 23.07 26.11 -6.62
N GLY A 37 23.67 25.91 -7.79
CA GLY A 37 24.95 26.53 -8.15
C GLY A 37 24.85 28.07 -8.18
N TYR A 38 23.80 28.60 -8.80
CA TYR A 38 23.50 30.04 -8.78
C TYR A 38 23.29 30.54 -7.33
N ARG A 39 22.53 29.80 -6.50
CA ARG A 39 22.32 30.16 -5.08
C ARG A 39 23.58 30.18 -4.22
N LEU A 40 24.63 29.44 -4.60
CA LEU A 40 25.93 29.43 -3.93
C LEU A 40 26.88 30.51 -4.46
N ILE A 41 26.86 30.80 -5.76
CA ILE A 41 27.76 31.77 -6.40
C ILE A 41 27.28 33.21 -6.16
N SER A 42 25.96 33.45 -6.21
CA SER A 42 25.38 34.80 -6.14
C SER A 42 25.11 35.31 -4.71
N VAL A 43 25.79 34.75 -3.70
CA VAL A 43 25.62 35.17 -2.29
C VAL A 43 26.48 36.39 -1.97
N ASN A 44 25.87 37.57 -2.07
CA ASN A 44 26.44 38.80 -1.50
C ASN A 44 25.99 39.05 -0.06
N ASP A 45 24.75 38.67 0.29
CA ASP A 45 24.18 38.78 1.65
C ASP A 45 23.39 37.52 2.03
N TYR A 46 23.69 36.93 3.20
CA TYR A 46 23.00 35.74 3.73
C TYR A 46 21.65 36.09 4.36
N SER A 47 20.66 36.48 3.54
CA SER A 47 19.29 36.69 4.05
C SER A 47 18.63 35.36 4.45
N LEU A 48 17.87 35.38 5.56
CA LEU A 48 17.11 34.22 6.05
C LEU A 48 16.24 33.54 4.97
N PRO A 49 15.42 34.25 4.15
CA PRO A 49 14.62 33.60 3.11
C PRO A 49 15.48 32.93 2.02
N TRP A 50 16.66 33.46 1.68
CA TRP A 50 17.58 32.83 0.73
C TRP A 50 18.14 31.51 1.26
N PHE A 51 18.55 31.50 2.54
CA PHE A 51 19.08 30.30 3.19
C PHE A 51 18.02 29.20 3.33
N VAL A 52 16.80 29.54 3.77
CA VAL A 52 15.70 28.56 3.87
C VAL A 52 15.28 28.05 2.50
N ALA A 53 15.20 28.91 1.48
CA ALA A 53 14.94 28.48 0.10
C ALA A 53 16.02 27.52 -0.43
N PHE A 54 17.30 27.82 -0.21
CA PHE A 54 18.41 26.95 -0.58
C PHE A 54 18.32 25.56 0.07
N LEU A 55 18.00 25.47 1.36
CA LEU A 55 17.82 24.17 2.04
C LEU A 55 16.63 23.37 1.49
N CYS A 56 15.49 24.03 1.24
CA CYS A 56 14.33 23.41 0.60
C CYS A 56 14.66 22.90 -0.81
N GLU A 57 15.34 23.70 -1.63
CA GLU A 57 15.73 23.34 -3.00
C GLU A 57 16.79 22.24 -3.03
N CYS A 58 17.72 22.18 -2.07
CA CYS A 58 18.60 21.04 -1.87
C CYS A 58 17.80 19.76 -1.63
N TRP A 59 16.77 19.83 -0.78
CA TRP A 59 15.90 18.68 -0.51
C TRP A 59 15.06 18.27 -1.73
N PHE A 60 14.51 19.22 -2.48
CA PHE A 60 13.78 18.95 -3.73
C PHE A 60 14.70 18.34 -4.80
N THR A 61 15.95 18.81 -4.91
CA THR A 61 16.97 18.25 -5.81
C THR A 61 17.31 16.81 -5.45
N LEU A 62 17.52 16.53 -4.16
CA LEU A 62 17.76 15.18 -3.66
C LEU A 62 16.55 14.25 -3.92
N GLY A 63 15.33 14.74 -3.70
CA GLY A 63 14.09 14.03 -4.03
C GLY A 63 13.93 13.75 -5.53
N TRP A 64 14.41 14.64 -6.40
CA TRP A 64 14.44 14.42 -7.85
C TRP A 64 15.45 13.33 -8.23
N ILE A 65 16.66 13.35 -7.63
CA ILE A 65 17.68 12.29 -7.83
C ILE A 65 17.14 10.92 -7.44
N PHE A 66 16.44 10.80 -6.30
CA PHE A 66 15.77 9.56 -5.90
C PHE A 66 14.74 9.12 -6.94
N THR A 67 13.83 10.02 -7.33
CA THR A 67 12.77 9.75 -8.34
C THR A 67 13.37 9.27 -9.67
N MET A 68 14.34 10.00 -10.21
CA MET A 68 15.04 9.67 -11.45
C MET A 68 15.74 8.30 -11.37
N SER A 69 16.40 7.97 -10.25
CA SER A 69 17.08 6.68 -10.06
C SER A 69 16.11 5.48 -10.20
N THR A 70 14.90 5.59 -9.64
CA THR A 70 13.87 4.55 -9.73
C THR A 70 13.40 4.33 -11.16
N GLN A 71 13.25 5.38 -11.95
CA GLN A 71 12.65 5.31 -13.29
C GLN A 71 13.68 5.09 -14.41
N TRP A 72 14.98 5.09 -14.11
CA TRP A 72 16.03 5.13 -15.14
C TRP A 72 16.21 3.83 -15.94
N SER A 73 15.89 2.67 -15.37
CA SER A 73 16.18 1.34 -15.97
C SER A 73 14.97 0.41 -16.04
N PRO A 74 13.81 0.88 -16.53
CA PRO A 74 12.53 0.22 -16.33
C PRO A 74 12.49 -1.17 -16.98
N ALA A 75 11.90 -2.14 -16.29
CA ALA A 75 11.71 -3.50 -16.77
C ALA A 75 10.26 -3.97 -16.57
N LEU A 76 9.79 -4.81 -17.50
CA LEU A 76 8.54 -5.57 -17.35
C LEU A 76 8.83 -7.06 -17.50
N VAL A 77 8.06 -7.87 -16.78
CA VAL A 77 8.13 -9.34 -16.84
C VAL A 77 6.97 -9.86 -17.68
N LYS A 78 7.27 -10.74 -18.63
CA LYS A 78 6.30 -11.47 -19.45
C LYS A 78 6.40 -12.96 -19.12
N THR A 79 5.30 -13.53 -18.65
CA THR A 79 5.18 -14.92 -18.18
C THR A 79 4.40 -15.79 -19.16
N TYR A 80 4.65 -17.09 -19.19
CA TYR A 80 4.04 -18.04 -20.12
C TYR A 80 3.40 -19.25 -19.41
N PRO A 81 2.18 -19.13 -18.84
CA PRO A 81 1.51 -20.21 -18.13
C PRO A 81 1.34 -21.51 -18.93
N GLU A 82 1.16 -21.42 -20.24
CA GLU A 82 1.13 -22.58 -21.15
C GLU A 82 2.41 -23.43 -21.08
N ARG A 83 3.59 -22.78 -20.94
CA ARG A 83 4.87 -23.47 -20.82
C ARG A 83 5.01 -24.13 -19.44
N LEU A 84 4.49 -23.50 -18.38
CA LEU A 84 4.48 -24.05 -17.02
C LEU A 84 3.70 -25.38 -16.97
N LEU A 85 2.46 -25.37 -17.49
CA LEU A 85 1.57 -26.54 -17.53
C LEU A 85 2.10 -27.68 -18.43
N GLN A 86 3.10 -27.42 -19.28
CA GLN A 86 3.75 -28.41 -20.14
C GLN A 86 5.10 -28.93 -19.61
N SER A 87 5.65 -28.32 -18.56
CA SER A 87 7.03 -28.59 -18.08
C SER A 87 7.15 -28.96 -16.61
N VAL A 88 6.11 -28.75 -15.81
CA VAL A 88 6.06 -29.11 -14.40
C VAL A 88 5.05 -30.23 -14.20
N GLU A 89 5.50 -31.38 -13.69
CA GLU A 89 4.66 -32.58 -13.50
C GLU A 89 3.63 -32.40 -12.37
N GLU A 90 3.99 -31.70 -11.29
CA GLU A 90 3.10 -31.41 -10.17
C GLU A 90 3.18 -29.93 -9.77
N LEU A 91 2.04 -29.24 -9.76
CA LEU A 91 1.96 -27.84 -9.36
C LEU A 91 2.10 -27.69 -7.83
N PRO A 92 2.93 -26.75 -7.34
CA PRO A 92 3.17 -26.57 -5.90
C PRO A 92 1.92 -26.03 -5.18
N ALA A 93 1.77 -26.37 -3.89
CA ALA A 93 0.70 -25.81 -3.08
C ALA A 93 0.89 -24.30 -2.82
N VAL A 94 -0.23 -23.57 -2.73
CA VAL A 94 -0.29 -22.13 -2.46
C VAL A 94 -1.36 -21.83 -1.41
N ASP A 95 -0.94 -21.31 -0.26
CA ASP A 95 -1.88 -20.74 0.71
C ASP A 95 -2.30 -19.35 0.25
N ILE A 96 -3.55 -18.98 0.47
CA ILE A 96 -4.09 -17.66 0.17
C ILE A 96 -4.59 -17.04 1.46
N PHE A 97 -4.16 -15.83 1.76
CA PHE A 97 -4.44 -15.11 2.99
C PHE A 97 -5.24 -13.86 2.68
N VAL A 98 -6.44 -13.77 3.25
CA VAL A 98 -7.34 -12.61 3.14
C VAL A 98 -7.49 -11.96 4.52
N THR A 99 -7.19 -10.67 4.66
CA THR A 99 -7.25 -9.98 5.96
C THR A 99 -8.36 -8.93 6.04
N THR A 100 -9.26 -9.08 7.02
CA THR A 100 -10.23 -8.06 7.45
C THR A 100 -10.04 -7.67 8.92
N ALA A 101 -10.34 -6.43 9.25
CA ALA A 101 -10.03 -5.78 10.53
C ALA A 101 -11.25 -5.29 11.32
N ASP A 102 -12.39 -5.06 10.67
CA ASP A 102 -13.55 -4.36 11.24
C ASP A 102 -14.82 -4.63 10.44
N ASP A 103 -15.85 -5.25 11.05
CA ASP A 103 -17.08 -5.64 10.36
C ASP A 103 -18.02 -4.48 9.98
N LYS A 104 -17.69 -3.25 10.38
CA LYS A 104 -18.47 -2.01 10.10
C LYS A 104 -17.71 -1.03 9.21
N LEU A 105 -16.38 -1.00 9.30
CA LEU A 105 -15.54 -0.25 8.37
C LEU A 105 -15.19 -1.06 7.12
N GLU A 106 -15.35 -2.39 7.14
CA GLU A 106 -15.14 -3.31 6.02
C GLU A 106 -16.32 -4.30 5.92
N PRO A 107 -17.46 -3.91 5.32
CA PRO A 107 -18.67 -4.73 5.30
C PRO A 107 -18.46 -6.19 4.80
N PRO A 108 -19.13 -7.20 5.40
CA PRO A 108 -18.88 -8.62 5.11
C PRO A 108 -18.92 -9.00 3.63
N ILE A 109 -19.80 -8.36 2.85
CA ILE A 109 -19.94 -8.57 1.40
C ILE A 109 -18.66 -8.28 0.60
N ILE A 110 -17.79 -7.39 1.08
CA ILE A 110 -16.49 -7.09 0.48
C ILE A 110 -15.57 -8.31 0.65
N THR A 111 -15.39 -8.76 1.90
CA THR A 111 -14.60 -9.95 2.26
C THR A 111 -15.11 -11.20 1.55
N VAL A 112 -16.44 -11.39 1.47
CA VAL A 112 -17.08 -12.51 0.76
C VAL A 112 -16.75 -12.49 -0.73
N ASN A 113 -16.85 -11.35 -1.42
CA ASN A 113 -16.54 -11.28 -2.85
C ASN A 113 -15.06 -11.54 -3.15
N THR A 114 -14.15 -11.08 -2.29
CA THR A 114 -12.72 -11.42 -2.37
C THR A 114 -12.49 -12.91 -2.17
N VAL A 115 -13.08 -13.53 -1.15
CA VAL A 115 -12.99 -14.97 -0.88
C VAL A 115 -13.54 -15.80 -2.05
N LEU A 116 -14.69 -15.44 -2.60
CA LEU A 116 -15.26 -16.12 -3.78
C LEU A 116 -14.38 -15.98 -5.03
N SER A 117 -13.69 -14.84 -5.19
CA SER A 117 -12.76 -14.61 -6.30
C SER A 117 -11.47 -15.45 -6.21
N VAL A 118 -11.00 -15.78 -5.00
CA VAL A 118 -9.80 -16.64 -4.82
C VAL A 118 -10.15 -18.13 -4.79
N LEU A 119 -11.34 -18.52 -4.31
CA LEU A 119 -11.79 -19.92 -4.34
C LEU A 119 -12.07 -20.43 -5.78
N SER A 120 -12.20 -19.54 -6.75
CA SER A 120 -12.49 -19.83 -8.17
C SER A 120 -11.29 -19.65 -9.12
N LEU A 121 -10.06 -19.58 -8.59
CA LEU A 121 -8.82 -19.48 -9.39
C LEU A 121 -8.59 -20.67 -10.34
N ASP A 122 -7.87 -20.42 -11.44
CA ASP A 122 -7.45 -21.45 -12.41
C ASP A 122 -6.24 -22.23 -11.87
N TYR A 123 -6.50 -23.05 -10.86
CA TYR A 123 -5.53 -23.94 -10.23
C TYR A 123 -6.21 -25.24 -9.76
N PRO A 124 -5.47 -26.34 -9.55
CA PRO A 124 -6.03 -27.54 -8.93
C PRO A 124 -6.51 -27.22 -7.52
N SER A 125 -7.80 -27.43 -7.23
CA SER A 125 -8.42 -26.97 -5.99
C SER A 125 -7.88 -27.65 -4.72
N HIS A 126 -7.17 -28.78 -4.83
CA HIS A 126 -6.46 -29.42 -3.71
C HIS A 126 -5.06 -28.82 -3.44
N LYS A 127 -4.53 -27.98 -4.34
CA LYS A 127 -3.27 -27.23 -4.15
C LYS A 127 -3.49 -25.82 -3.57
N LEU A 128 -4.75 -25.35 -3.51
CA LEU A 128 -5.10 -24.06 -2.91
C LEU A 128 -5.68 -24.24 -1.51
N SER A 129 -5.41 -23.30 -0.62
CA SER A 129 -6.05 -23.23 0.70
C SER A 129 -6.24 -21.76 1.11
N CYS A 130 -7.50 -21.34 1.25
CA CYS A 130 -7.87 -19.98 1.62
C CYS A 130 -8.02 -19.89 3.14
N TYR A 131 -7.30 -18.95 3.74
CA TYR A 131 -7.39 -18.62 5.16
C TYR A 131 -7.87 -17.17 5.28
N VAL A 132 -8.93 -16.92 6.05
CA VAL A 132 -9.50 -15.59 6.28
C VAL A 132 -9.22 -15.13 7.72
N SER A 133 -8.44 -14.06 7.84
CA SER A 133 -8.15 -13.38 9.10
C SER A 133 -9.26 -12.42 9.43
N ASP A 134 -9.89 -12.62 10.58
CA ASP A 134 -10.83 -11.67 11.16
C ASP A 134 -10.23 -11.06 12.44
N ASP A 135 -9.82 -9.79 12.36
CA ASP A 135 -9.32 -9.05 13.52
C ASP A 135 -10.41 -8.39 14.38
N ALA A 136 -11.67 -8.43 13.95
CA ALA A 136 -12.81 -8.01 14.74
C ALA A 136 -13.32 -9.11 15.69
N CYS A 137 -13.07 -10.39 15.36
CA CYS A 137 -13.72 -11.55 15.99
C CYS A 137 -15.24 -11.48 15.81
N SER A 138 -15.68 -11.11 14.61
CA SER A 138 -17.08 -10.88 14.27
C SER A 138 -17.79 -12.19 13.93
N PRO A 139 -18.86 -12.58 14.66
CA PRO A 139 -19.68 -13.72 14.26
C PRO A 139 -20.39 -13.48 12.92
N LEU A 140 -20.59 -12.22 12.50
CA LEU A 140 -21.17 -11.88 11.19
C LEU A 140 -20.20 -12.21 10.05
N ILE A 141 -18.90 -11.94 10.20
CA ILE A 141 -17.88 -12.35 9.22
C ILE A 141 -17.82 -13.88 9.14
N PHE A 142 -17.81 -14.59 10.27
CA PHE A 142 -17.80 -16.05 10.27
C PHE A 142 -19.05 -16.66 9.60
N TYR A 143 -20.24 -16.16 9.92
CA TYR A 143 -21.51 -16.54 9.28
C TYR A 143 -21.50 -16.26 7.77
N ALA A 144 -21.07 -15.06 7.36
CA ALA A 144 -21.01 -14.69 5.94
C ALA A 144 -20.06 -15.60 5.14
N LEU A 145 -18.97 -16.06 5.75
CA LEU A 145 -18.04 -17.03 5.14
C LEU A 145 -18.63 -18.45 5.06
N GLN A 146 -19.49 -18.87 6.00
CA GLN A 146 -20.24 -20.12 5.88
C GLN A 146 -21.23 -20.08 4.70
N GLN A 147 -21.98 -18.98 4.55
CA GLN A 147 -22.89 -18.80 3.42
C GLN A 147 -22.13 -18.71 2.08
N ALA A 148 -21.04 -17.95 2.05
CA ALA A 148 -20.14 -17.90 0.88
C ALA A 148 -19.58 -19.29 0.52
N SER A 149 -19.25 -20.14 1.51
CA SER A 149 -18.79 -21.51 1.25
C SER A 149 -19.88 -22.41 0.66
N SER A 150 -21.15 -22.15 0.93
CA SER A 150 -22.28 -22.88 0.33
C SER A 150 -22.54 -22.41 -1.11
N PHE A 151 -22.46 -21.10 -1.36
CA PHE A 151 -22.52 -20.54 -2.72
C PHE A 151 -21.31 -20.98 -3.58
N ALA A 152 -20.09 -21.02 -3.02
CA ALA A 152 -18.86 -21.42 -3.72
C ALA A 152 -18.95 -22.80 -4.36
N LYS A 153 -19.70 -23.73 -3.78
CA LYS A 153 -19.93 -25.09 -4.33
C LYS A 153 -20.64 -25.10 -5.68
N HIS A 154 -21.34 -24.02 -6.02
CA HIS A 154 -22.04 -23.82 -7.29
C HIS A 154 -21.25 -22.84 -8.18
N TRP A 155 -20.76 -21.74 -7.59
CA TRP A 155 -19.98 -20.71 -8.30
C TRP A 155 -18.66 -21.22 -8.88
N VAL A 156 -17.90 -22.05 -8.14
CA VAL A 156 -16.59 -22.55 -8.62
C VAL A 156 -16.75 -23.51 -9.82
N PRO A 157 -17.67 -24.50 -9.81
CA PRO A 157 -17.99 -25.28 -11.00
C PRO A 157 -18.51 -24.44 -12.17
N PHE A 158 -19.43 -23.48 -11.95
CA PHE A 158 -19.93 -22.59 -13.00
C PHE A 158 -18.79 -21.77 -13.65
N CYS A 159 -17.92 -21.18 -12.81
CA CYS A 159 -16.71 -20.48 -13.23
C CYS A 159 -15.78 -21.34 -14.10
N LYS A 160 -15.55 -22.61 -13.72
CA LYS A 160 -14.70 -23.53 -14.47
C LYS A 160 -15.38 -24.05 -15.75
N LYS A 161 -16.70 -24.32 -15.72
CA LYS A 161 -17.53 -24.78 -16.86
C LYS A 161 -17.58 -23.76 -18.00
N TYR A 162 -17.80 -22.49 -17.69
CA TYR A 162 -17.98 -21.42 -18.68
C TYR A 162 -16.76 -20.50 -18.85
N ASN A 163 -15.62 -20.79 -18.22
CA ASN A 163 -14.39 -19.99 -18.33
C ASN A 163 -14.58 -18.49 -17.99
N VAL A 164 -15.43 -18.18 -17.01
CA VAL A 164 -15.79 -16.82 -16.58
C VAL A 164 -14.55 -16.02 -16.13
N GLN A 165 -14.16 -14.96 -16.82
CA GLN A 165 -12.91 -14.25 -16.46
C GLN A 165 -13.02 -13.46 -15.15
N THR A 166 -14.18 -12.87 -14.86
CA THR A 166 -14.43 -12.03 -13.68
C THR A 166 -14.91 -12.88 -12.49
N ARG A 167 -14.03 -13.15 -11.51
CA ARG A 167 -14.16 -14.31 -10.61
C ARG A 167 -14.91 -14.19 -9.26
N ALA A 168 -15.31 -13.09 -8.63
CA ALA A 168 -15.78 -11.80 -9.10
C ALA A 168 -17.32 -11.65 -9.20
N PRO A 169 -18.20 -12.36 -8.44
CA PRO A 169 -19.64 -12.42 -8.75
C PRO A 169 -20.32 -11.05 -8.88
N PHE A 170 -20.14 -10.15 -7.91
CA PHE A 170 -20.79 -8.83 -7.94
C PHE A 170 -20.44 -8.02 -9.18
N ARG A 171 -19.26 -8.23 -9.76
CA ARG A 171 -18.81 -7.52 -10.98
C ARG A 171 -19.32 -8.23 -12.22
N TYR A 172 -19.21 -9.56 -12.25
CA TYR A 172 -19.74 -10.40 -13.32
C TYR A 172 -21.25 -10.18 -13.57
N PHE A 173 -22.02 -9.88 -12.53
CA PHE A 173 -23.45 -9.57 -12.61
C PHE A 173 -23.81 -8.08 -12.66
N SER A 174 -22.83 -7.16 -12.61
CA SER A 174 -23.01 -5.69 -12.70
C SER A 174 -22.45 -5.07 -13.98
N ASP A 175 -21.47 -5.70 -14.62
CA ASP A 175 -21.03 -5.28 -15.95
C ASP A 175 -22.15 -5.65 -16.95
N ASP A 176 -22.68 -4.67 -17.72
CA ASP A 176 -23.66 -4.87 -18.80
C ASP A 176 -23.02 -5.59 -20.02
N ASN A 177 -22.48 -6.77 -19.79
CA ASN A 177 -21.85 -7.60 -20.81
C ASN A 177 -22.92 -8.28 -21.68
N ASP A 178 -22.79 -8.13 -23.00
CA ASP A 178 -23.56 -8.84 -24.02
C ASP A 178 -23.36 -10.39 -24.02
N GLU A 179 -22.81 -11.00 -22.96
CA GLU A 179 -22.71 -12.47 -22.82
C GLU A 179 -24.09 -13.16 -22.88
N CYS A 180 -25.16 -12.44 -22.53
CA CYS A 180 -26.55 -12.90 -22.70
C CYS A 180 -26.98 -13.04 -24.19
N THR A 181 -26.14 -12.65 -25.16
CA THR A 181 -26.35 -12.90 -26.60
C THR A 181 -25.87 -14.30 -27.06
N THR A 182 -25.31 -15.10 -26.15
CA THR A 182 -25.00 -16.51 -26.46
C THR A 182 -26.29 -17.33 -26.62
N ASN A 183 -26.46 -17.96 -27.79
CA ASN A 183 -27.66 -18.74 -28.16
C ASN A 183 -27.80 -20.09 -27.41
N ASN A 184 -27.27 -20.22 -26.18
CA ASN A 184 -27.37 -21.44 -25.38
C ASN A 184 -28.34 -21.24 -24.19
N GLU A 185 -29.51 -21.86 -24.27
CA GLU A 185 -30.55 -21.80 -23.24
C GLU A 185 -30.08 -22.38 -21.89
N GLU A 186 -29.23 -23.41 -21.90
CA GLU A 186 -28.65 -24.03 -20.69
C GLU A 186 -27.81 -23.01 -19.91
N PHE A 187 -26.89 -22.32 -20.58
CA PHE A 187 -26.08 -21.27 -19.98
C PHE A 187 -26.95 -20.13 -19.44
N ARG A 188 -27.97 -19.70 -20.20
CA ARG A 188 -28.88 -18.63 -19.75
C ARG A 188 -29.67 -19.01 -18.49
N GLN A 189 -30.09 -20.27 -18.36
CA GLN A 189 -30.76 -20.77 -17.16
C GLN A 189 -29.80 -20.86 -15.96
N GLU A 190 -28.61 -21.45 -16.13
CA GLU A 190 -27.61 -21.52 -15.06
C GLU A 190 -27.10 -20.13 -14.64
N TRP A 191 -26.93 -19.18 -15.57
CA TRP A 191 -26.53 -17.80 -15.29
C TRP A 191 -27.58 -17.07 -14.43
N LEU A 192 -28.86 -17.18 -14.80
CA LEU A 192 -29.96 -16.60 -14.01
C LEU A 192 -30.01 -17.22 -12.61
N GLN A 193 -29.90 -18.54 -12.51
CA GLN A 193 -29.86 -19.23 -11.22
C GLN A 193 -28.66 -18.80 -10.35
N MET A 194 -27.47 -18.63 -10.94
CA MET A 194 -26.30 -18.14 -10.21
C MET A 194 -26.43 -16.68 -9.78
N LYS A 195 -27.09 -15.83 -10.59
CA LYS A 195 -27.40 -14.44 -10.21
C LYS A 195 -28.39 -14.39 -9.05
N ASP A 196 -29.51 -15.11 -9.13
CA ASP A 196 -30.51 -15.20 -8.06
C ASP A 196 -29.88 -15.74 -6.76
N MET A 197 -29.03 -16.76 -6.84
CA MET A 197 -28.30 -17.30 -5.69
C MET A 197 -27.30 -16.31 -5.09
N TYR A 198 -26.63 -15.48 -5.91
CA TYR A 198 -25.75 -14.42 -5.42
C TYR A 198 -26.52 -13.25 -4.79
N GLU A 199 -27.67 -12.88 -5.35
CA GLU A 199 -28.55 -11.84 -4.78
C GLU A 199 -29.21 -12.31 -3.47
N ASN A 200 -29.56 -13.60 -3.36
CA ASN A 200 -29.96 -14.21 -2.10
C ASN A 200 -28.83 -14.15 -1.07
N LEU A 201 -27.63 -14.67 -1.40
CA LEU A 201 -26.45 -14.59 -0.52
C LEU A 201 -26.18 -13.15 -0.04
N SER A 202 -26.30 -12.17 -0.93
CA SER A 202 -26.06 -10.75 -0.61
C SER A 202 -27.07 -10.20 0.40
N ARG A 203 -28.34 -10.60 0.30
CA ARG A 203 -29.40 -10.26 1.27
C ARG A 203 -29.26 -11.04 2.58
N ASP A 204 -28.90 -12.31 2.51
CA ASP A 204 -28.81 -13.22 3.67
C ASP A 204 -27.66 -12.87 4.62
N ILE A 205 -26.67 -12.07 4.18
CA ILE A 205 -25.56 -11.55 5.00
C ILE A 205 -25.68 -10.07 5.37
N ASP A 206 -26.65 -9.33 4.80
CA ASP A 206 -26.95 -7.93 5.16
C ASP A 206 -27.93 -7.87 6.34
N VAL A 207 -27.50 -8.45 7.46
CA VAL A 207 -28.32 -8.70 8.66
C VAL A 207 -27.66 -8.12 9.93
N ASP A 208 -28.45 -7.71 10.93
CA ASP A 208 -27.92 -7.33 12.24
C ASP A 208 -27.21 -8.56 12.85
N PRO A 209 -25.98 -8.43 13.40
CA PRO A 209 -25.30 -9.53 14.11
C PRO A 209 -26.16 -10.24 15.18
N LYS A 210 -27.16 -9.57 15.76
CA LYS A 210 -28.11 -10.14 16.73
C LYS A 210 -29.23 -10.98 16.10
N SER A 211 -29.48 -10.84 14.80
CA SER A 211 -30.47 -11.62 14.06
C SER A 211 -29.88 -12.85 13.35
N ILE A 212 -28.57 -13.08 13.48
CA ILE A 212 -27.93 -14.32 13.01
C ILE A 212 -28.61 -15.52 13.70
N PRO A 213 -29.18 -16.48 12.94
CA PRO A 213 -29.83 -17.65 13.51
C PRO A 213 -28.88 -18.44 14.43
N ASN A 214 -29.40 -18.84 15.59
CA ASN A 214 -28.76 -19.79 16.51
C ASN A 214 -27.30 -19.45 16.89
N LEU A 215 -27.06 -18.23 17.39
CA LEU A 215 -25.82 -17.84 18.11
C LEU A 215 -25.42 -18.78 19.29
N HIS A 216 -26.32 -19.68 19.71
CA HIS A 216 -26.10 -20.71 20.72
C HIS A 216 -25.81 -22.13 20.15
N GLU A 217 -25.76 -22.32 18.83
CA GLU A 217 -25.27 -23.57 18.23
C GLU A 217 -23.75 -23.75 18.46
N SER A 218 -23.30 -25.00 18.42
CA SER A 218 -21.96 -25.39 18.88
C SER A 218 -20.78 -24.70 18.15
N ASP A 219 -20.96 -24.24 16.91
CA ASP A 219 -19.94 -23.48 16.19
C ASP A 219 -19.94 -21.98 16.51
N PHE A 220 -21.09 -21.39 16.85
CA PHE A 220 -21.24 -19.97 17.21
C PHE A 220 -21.07 -19.69 18.70
N ALA A 221 -21.32 -20.68 19.57
CA ALA A 221 -21.25 -20.55 21.02
C ALA A 221 -19.90 -19.99 21.53
N ILE A 222 -18.80 -20.23 20.81
CA ILE A 222 -17.47 -19.69 21.14
C ILE A 222 -17.40 -18.15 21.09
N PHE A 223 -18.22 -17.50 20.24
CA PHE A 223 -18.27 -16.04 20.12
C PHE A 223 -19.13 -15.37 21.21
N SER A 224 -20.04 -16.11 21.86
CA SER A 224 -21.06 -15.56 22.77
C SER A 224 -20.51 -14.77 23.96
N ASN A 225 -19.29 -15.09 24.41
CA ASN A 225 -18.59 -14.42 25.52
C ASN A 225 -17.30 -13.70 25.05
N THR A 226 -17.24 -13.27 23.79
CA THR A 226 -16.06 -12.59 23.21
C THR A 226 -16.26 -11.09 23.06
N THR A 227 -15.15 -10.36 23.05
CA THR A 227 -15.10 -8.95 22.64
C THR A 227 -13.92 -8.73 21.71
N ARG A 228 -13.96 -7.73 20.83
CA ARG A 228 -12.88 -7.36 19.89
C ARG A 228 -11.51 -7.06 20.54
N THR A 229 -11.44 -6.99 21.87
CA THR A 229 -10.21 -6.73 22.64
C THR A 229 -9.88 -7.80 23.68
N ASP A 230 -10.77 -8.75 23.93
CA ASP A 230 -10.58 -9.88 24.84
C ASP A 230 -11.33 -11.11 24.30
N HIS A 231 -10.60 -12.05 23.72
CA HIS A 231 -11.10 -13.30 23.16
C HIS A 231 -9.94 -14.29 22.93
N PRO A 232 -10.20 -15.62 22.98
CA PRO A 232 -9.17 -16.65 22.76
C PRO A 232 -8.84 -16.86 21.27
N ALA A 233 -7.82 -17.70 21.03
CA ALA A 233 -7.59 -18.45 19.79
C ALA A 233 -8.90 -19.04 19.18
N ILE A 234 -9.41 -18.54 18.06
CA ILE A 234 -10.51 -19.16 17.31
C ILE A 234 -10.00 -19.61 15.94
N ILE A 235 -10.01 -20.92 15.69
CA ILE A 235 -9.67 -21.53 14.40
C ILE A 235 -10.81 -22.48 14.01
N LYS A 236 -11.40 -22.28 12.82
CA LYS A 236 -12.50 -23.10 12.29
C LYS A 236 -12.26 -23.42 10.82
N ALA A 237 -12.24 -24.70 10.48
CA ALA A 237 -12.32 -25.12 9.07
C ALA A 237 -13.78 -25.05 8.62
N ILE A 238 -14.11 -24.10 7.74
CA ILE A 238 -15.45 -23.94 7.15
C ILE A 238 -15.66 -24.98 6.04
N TRP A 239 -14.61 -25.27 5.26
CA TRP A 239 -14.65 -26.29 4.22
C TRP A 239 -13.31 -27.03 4.08
N GLU A 240 -13.38 -28.33 3.83
CA GLU A 240 -12.22 -29.23 3.67
C GLU A 240 -12.39 -30.06 2.39
N ASN A 241 -11.49 -29.91 1.40
CA ASN A 241 -11.52 -30.69 0.15
C ASN A 241 -10.93 -32.11 0.34
N LYS A 242 -11.60 -32.93 1.16
CA LYS A 242 -11.10 -34.26 1.60
C LYS A 242 -10.95 -35.28 0.48
N GLU A 243 -11.72 -35.12 -0.59
CA GLU A 243 -11.68 -35.96 -1.79
C GLU A 243 -10.64 -35.47 -2.82
N MET A 244 -9.91 -34.38 -2.51
CA MET A 244 -8.88 -33.75 -3.36
C MET A 244 -9.33 -33.37 -4.78
N VAL A 245 -10.64 -33.20 -4.99
CA VAL A 245 -11.22 -32.95 -6.30
C VAL A 245 -10.63 -31.67 -6.90
N GLU A 246 -9.95 -31.79 -8.04
CA GLU A 246 -9.23 -30.68 -8.69
C GLU A 246 -10.16 -29.55 -9.14
N ASN A 247 -11.43 -29.88 -9.39
CA ASN A 247 -12.50 -28.96 -9.76
C ASN A 247 -13.48 -28.67 -8.61
N GLY A 248 -13.20 -29.14 -7.39
CA GLY A 248 -13.95 -28.81 -6.18
C GLY A 248 -13.67 -27.39 -5.67
N VAL A 249 -14.17 -27.07 -4.48
CA VAL A 249 -13.85 -25.81 -3.78
C VAL A 249 -12.57 -26.01 -2.93
N PRO A 250 -11.57 -25.12 -3.00
CA PRO A 250 -10.39 -25.14 -2.13
C PRO A 250 -10.73 -25.10 -0.64
N HIS A 251 -9.81 -25.54 0.23
CA HIS A 251 -10.00 -25.46 1.68
C HIS A 251 -10.28 -24.02 2.12
N LEU A 252 -11.21 -23.83 3.07
CA LEU A 252 -11.55 -22.53 3.64
C LEU A 252 -11.44 -22.59 5.17
N ILE A 253 -10.52 -21.81 5.74
CA ILE A 253 -10.23 -21.76 7.17
C ILE A 253 -10.46 -20.32 7.67
N TYR A 254 -11.31 -20.16 8.68
CA TYR A 254 -11.46 -18.92 9.44
C TYR A 254 -10.51 -18.92 10.63
N ILE A 255 -9.80 -17.82 10.86
CA ILE A 255 -9.00 -17.61 12.07
C ILE A 255 -9.22 -16.20 12.62
N SER A 256 -9.50 -16.13 13.92
CA SER A 256 -9.37 -14.91 14.72
C SER A 256 -8.37 -15.14 15.85
N ARG A 257 -7.72 -14.07 16.32
CA ARG A 257 -6.56 -14.15 17.22
C ARG A 257 -6.89 -14.22 18.70
N GLU A 258 -5.91 -14.60 19.52
CA GLU A 258 -6.02 -14.28 20.93
C GLU A 258 -5.73 -12.79 21.12
N LYS A 259 -6.72 -12.03 21.57
CA LYS A 259 -6.54 -10.67 22.08
C LYS A 259 -6.75 -10.65 23.57
N ARG A 260 -5.94 -9.86 24.27
CA ARG A 260 -6.07 -9.60 25.71
C ARG A 260 -5.95 -8.10 25.98
N PRO A 261 -6.74 -7.53 26.92
CA PRO A 261 -6.69 -6.10 27.24
C PRO A 261 -5.29 -5.64 27.65
N LYS A 262 -4.94 -4.40 27.29
CA LYS A 262 -3.69 -3.70 27.64
C LYS A 262 -2.39 -4.27 27.04
N GLN A 263 -2.43 -5.44 26.41
CA GLN A 263 -1.35 -5.84 25.49
C GLN A 263 -1.50 -5.04 24.17
N PRO A 264 -0.45 -4.91 23.33
CA PRO A 264 -0.55 -4.29 22.02
C PRO A 264 -1.35 -5.19 21.04
N HIS A 265 -1.07 -5.15 19.73
CA HIS A 265 -1.48 -6.18 18.73
C HIS A 265 -1.01 -5.82 17.31
N HIS A 266 -0.46 -4.62 17.10
CA HIS A 266 0.24 -4.23 15.87
C HIS A 266 -0.60 -4.40 14.59
N TYR A 267 -1.92 -4.23 14.70
CA TYR A 267 -2.83 -3.98 13.57
C TYR A 267 -2.74 -5.02 12.45
N LYS A 268 -2.67 -4.57 11.18
CA LYS A 268 -2.49 -5.42 10.01
C LYS A 268 -1.15 -6.15 10.05
N ALA A 269 -0.06 -5.55 10.51
CA ALA A 269 1.20 -6.26 10.70
C ALA A 269 1.01 -7.49 11.59
N GLY A 270 0.25 -7.35 12.67
CA GLY A 270 -0.16 -8.47 13.51
C GLY A 270 -1.27 -9.35 12.92
N ALA A 271 -2.07 -8.86 11.98
CA ALA A 271 -3.00 -9.68 11.19
C ALA A 271 -2.32 -10.53 10.10
N MET A 272 -1.19 -10.05 9.61
CA MET A 272 -0.33 -10.61 8.58
C MET A 272 0.65 -11.74 8.94
N ASN A 273 0.53 -12.58 9.97
CA ASN A 273 0.03 -12.37 11.33
C ASN A 273 -1.10 -13.39 11.72
N VAL A 274 -2.22 -12.96 12.33
CA VAL A 274 -3.51 -13.66 12.72
C VAL A 274 -3.71 -15.10 12.22
N LEU A 275 -3.62 -15.38 10.91
CA LEU A 275 -3.84 -16.73 10.33
C LEU A 275 -2.81 -17.77 10.78
N VAL A 276 -1.86 -17.30 11.56
CA VAL A 276 -0.90 -18.04 12.34
C VAL A 276 -0.65 -17.40 13.72
N ASN A 277 -0.88 -16.09 13.84
CA ASN A 277 -1.28 -15.33 15.01
C ASN A 277 -0.36 -14.21 15.49
N PHE A 278 -0.98 -13.20 16.14
CA PHE A 278 -0.30 -12.12 16.81
C PHE A 278 -1.09 -11.58 17.99
N LEU A 279 -0.58 -11.77 19.20
CA LEU A 279 -0.22 -10.59 19.99
C LEU A 279 1.29 -10.37 20.06
N ASN A 280 2.02 -11.31 19.48
CA ASN A 280 3.32 -11.07 18.90
C ASN A 280 3.50 -12.12 17.76
N PRO A 281 4.42 -11.91 16.80
CA PRO A 281 4.21 -12.23 15.38
C PRO A 281 4.57 -13.60 14.80
N TYR A 282 3.59 -14.33 14.28
CA TYR A 282 3.88 -15.34 13.26
C TYR A 282 2.82 -15.41 12.13
N TRP A 283 3.24 -15.51 10.85
CA TRP A 283 2.34 -15.73 9.67
C TRP A 283 2.37 -17.15 9.12
N THR A 284 3.26 -17.98 9.66
CA THR A 284 3.77 -19.14 8.95
C THR A 284 3.58 -20.48 9.68
N ARG A 285 3.38 -20.51 11.01
CA ARG A 285 3.06 -21.68 11.88
C ARG A 285 1.75 -22.40 11.60
N VAL A 286 0.56 -21.80 11.81
CA VAL A 286 -0.72 -22.53 11.72
C VAL A 286 -0.95 -23.05 10.30
N SER A 287 -0.82 -22.19 9.28
CA SER A 287 -0.85 -22.66 7.90
C SER A 287 0.32 -23.61 7.61
N GLY A 288 1.50 -23.40 8.22
CA GLY A 288 2.64 -24.32 8.19
C GLY A 288 2.39 -25.71 8.81
N LEU A 289 1.51 -25.81 9.80
CA LEU A 289 1.09 -27.05 10.43
C LEU A 289 -0.04 -27.71 9.64
N ILE A 290 -0.96 -26.92 9.08
CA ILE A 290 -2.17 -27.40 8.42
C ILE A 290 -1.89 -27.82 6.96
N THR A 291 -1.27 -26.96 6.14
CA THR A 291 -1.01 -27.20 4.70
C THR A 291 0.46 -27.10 4.28
N ASN A 292 1.27 -26.32 5.00
CA ASN A 292 2.69 -26.05 4.75
C ASN A 292 3.06 -25.62 3.32
N ALA A 293 2.14 -24.97 2.61
CA ALA A 293 2.32 -24.60 1.20
C ALA A 293 3.60 -23.77 0.95
N PRO A 294 4.50 -24.15 0.03
CA PRO A 294 5.78 -23.45 -0.17
C PRO A 294 5.63 -21.99 -0.63
N PHE A 295 4.49 -21.63 -1.20
CA PHE A 295 4.14 -20.26 -1.60
C PHE A 295 2.89 -19.76 -0.86
N MET A 296 2.81 -18.45 -0.67
CA MET A 296 1.71 -17.77 0.03
C MET A 296 1.31 -16.50 -0.71
N LEU A 297 0.03 -16.35 -1.06
CA LEU A 297 -0.56 -15.12 -1.62
C LEU A 297 -1.20 -14.30 -0.49
N ASN A 298 -0.81 -13.03 -0.36
CA ASN A 298 -1.40 -12.10 0.60
C ASN A 298 -2.31 -11.06 -0.08
N LEU A 299 -3.53 -10.89 0.45
CA LEU A 299 -4.56 -9.98 -0.02
C LEU A 299 -5.27 -9.24 1.13
N ASP A 300 -5.53 -7.95 0.94
CA ASP A 300 -6.56 -7.23 1.68
C ASP A 300 -7.97 -7.72 1.32
N CYS A 301 -8.93 -7.62 2.25
CA CYS A 301 -10.30 -8.07 2.05
C CYS A 301 -11.06 -7.41 0.88
N ASP A 302 -10.58 -6.28 0.35
CA ASP A 302 -11.15 -5.55 -0.79
C ASP A 302 -10.41 -5.76 -2.12
N MET A 303 -9.41 -6.65 -2.17
CA MET A 303 -8.62 -6.92 -3.39
C MET A 303 -9.08 -8.21 -4.08
N ILE A 304 -9.96 -8.08 -5.08
CA ILE A 304 -10.51 -9.22 -5.83
C ILE A 304 -9.59 -9.69 -6.96
N VAL A 305 -9.69 -10.97 -7.30
CA VAL A 305 -9.07 -11.57 -8.50
C VAL A 305 -9.78 -11.07 -9.76
N ASN A 306 -9.00 -10.55 -10.71
CA ASN A 306 -9.45 -10.10 -12.02
C ASN A 306 -8.82 -10.91 -13.18
N ASN A 307 -7.74 -11.65 -12.92
CA ASN A 307 -7.18 -12.64 -13.85
C ASN A 307 -7.13 -14.00 -13.15
N PRO A 308 -7.92 -15.02 -13.57
CA PRO A 308 -8.02 -16.28 -12.85
C PRO A 308 -6.73 -17.10 -12.88
N LYS A 309 -5.82 -16.85 -13.84
CA LYS A 309 -4.54 -17.55 -14.00
C LYS A 309 -3.40 -16.92 -13.20
N ILE A 310 -3.67 -15.94 -12.33
CA ILE A 310 -2.65 -15.18 -11.60
C ILE A 310 -1.67 -16.06 -10.80
N VAL A 311 -2.14 -17.17 -10.22
CA VAL A 311 -1.26 -18.13 -9.52
C VAL A 311 -0.28 -18.78 -10.51
N GLN A 312 -0.74 -19.17 -11.70
CA GLN A 312 0.13 -19.72 -12.75
C GLN A 312 1.17 -18.68 -13.20
N HIS A 313 0.75 -17.42 -13.39
CA HIS A 313 1.65 -16.31 -13.72
C HIS A 313 2.74 -16.10 -12.64
N ALA A 314 2.40 -16.18 -11.35
CA ALA A 314 3.39 -16.11 -10.27
C ALA A 314 4.33 -17.33 -10.25
N MET A 315 3.81 -18.54 -10.45
CA MET A 315 4.64 -19.76 -10.50
C MET A 315 5.60 -19.77 -11.70
N CYS A 316 5.22 -19.20 -12.85
CA CYS A 316 6.15 -18.99 -13.96
C CYS A 316 7.40 -18.19 -13.56
N ILE A 317 7.28 -17.26 -12.61
CA ILE A 317 8.41 -16.45 -12.14
C ILE A 317 9.23 -17.22 -11.09
N PHE A 318 8.57 -17.86 -10.11
CA PHE A 318 9.28 -18.60 -9.06
C PHE A 318 9.98 -19.87 -9.54
N LEU A 319 9.41 -20.58 -10.51
CA LEU A 319 9.98 -21.82 -11.06
C LEU A 319 10.83 -21.55 -12.31
N GLY A 320 10.67 -20.39 -12.94
CA GLY A 320 11.44 -19.96 -14.11
C GLY A 320 12.70 -19.13 -13.81
N SER A 321 12.94 -18.74 -12.55
CA SER A 321 14.17 -18.03 -12.17
C SER A 321 15.40 -18.94 -12.33
N ARG A 322 16.61 -18.36 -12.41
CA ARG A 322 17.84 -19.16 -12.55
C ARG A 322 18.15 -19.90 -11.25
N GLY A 323 17.56 -21.09 -11.14
CA GLY A 323 17.37 -21.78 -9.86
C GLY A 323 16.26 -21.14 -9.03
N GLU A 324 15.73 -21.89 -8.07
CA GLU A 324 14.65 -21.46 -7.15
C GLU A 324 15.15 -20.52 -6.03
N LYS A 325 16.16 -19.69 -6.36
CA LYS A 325 17.08 -19.05 -5.40
C LYS A 325 17.15 -17.52 -5.50
N GLU A 326 16.69 -16.90 -6.60
CA GLU A 326 16.78 -15.43 -6.76
C GLU A 326 15.58 -14.66 -6.16
N VAL A 327 14.34 -15.12 -6.41
CA VAL A 327 13.12 -14.34 -6.18
C VAL A 327 12.44 -14.74 -4.85
N ALA A 328 12.38 -13.79 -3.90
CA ALA A 328 11.67 -13.94 -2.63
C ALA A 328 10.17 -13.75 -2.75
N PHE A 329 9.76 -12.71 -3.48
CA PHE A 329 8.36 -12.34 -3.65
C PHE A 329 8.06 -11.76 -5.04
N VAL A 330 6.80 -11.91 -5.45
CA VAL A 330 6.25 -11.43 -6.72
C VAL A 330 5.13 -10.45 -6.40
N GLN A 331 5.31 -9.17 -6.75
CA GLN A 331 4.35 -8.09 -6.49
C GLN A 331 3.54 -7.79 -7.75
N CYS A 332 2.21 -7.79 -7.63
CA CYS A 332 1.31 -7.23 -8.63
C CYS A 332 0.95 -5.79 -8.24
N PRO A 333 0.90 -4.82 -9.18
CA PRO A 333 0.43 -3.47 -8.87
C PRO A 333 -1.00 -3.48 -8.29
N GLN A 334 -1.26 -2.56 -7.36
CA GLN A 334 -2.64 -2.25 -6.99
C GLN A 334 -3.30 -1.47 -8.13
N ARG A 335 -4.56 -1.77 -8.41
CA ARG A 335 -5.43 -1.08 -9.36
C ARG A 335 -6.81 -1.00 -8.73
N PHE A 336 -7.55 0.06 -9.00
CA PHE A 336 -8.81 0.34 -8.32
C PHE A 336 -9.99 0.35 -9.31
N TYR A 337 -11.15 -0.15 -8.88
CA TYR A 337 -12.38 -0.17 -9.69
C TYR A 337 -13.44 0.83 -9.21
N THR A 338 -13.37 1.32 -7.97
CA THR A 338 -14.21 2.44 -7.46
C THR A 338 -13.63 3.81 -7.82
N SER A 339 -12.91 3.91 -8.95
CA SER A 339 -12.12 5.07 -9.34
C SER A 339 -12.99 6.25 -9.80
N LEU A 340 -13.12 7.29 -8.97
CA LEU A 340 -13.80 8.54 -9.34
C LEU A 340 -13.20 9.16 -10.61
N LYS A 341 -14.06 9.61 -11.53
CA LYS A 341 -13.66 10.21 -12.81
C LYS A 341 -12.77 11.44 -12.60
N ASP A 342 -11.66 11.48 -13.34
CA ASP A 342 -10.59 12.48 -13.25
C ASP A 342 -9.85 12.56 -11.89
N ASP A 343 -9.94 11.54 -11.04
CA ASP A 343 -9.18 11.42 -9.77
C ASP A 343 -9.14 12.72 -8.92
N PRO A 344 -10.30 13.20 -8.41
CA PRO A 344 -10.39 14.49 -7.74
C PRO A 344 -9.58 14.60 -6.44
N PHE A 345 -9.19 13.45 -5.86
CA PHE A 345 -8.47 13.35 -4.59
C PHE A 345 -7.01 12.86 -4.76
N GLY A 346 -6.57 12.52 -5.97
CA GLY A 346 -5.20 12.09 -6.26
C GLY A 346 -4.83 10.73 -5.67
N ASN A 347 -5.82 9.85 -5.46
CA ASN A 347 -5.66 8.61 -4.67
C ASN A 347 -5.54 7.34 -5.52
N GLN A 348 -5.76 7.43 -6.83
CA GLN A 348 -5.60 6.29 -7.75
C GLN A 348 -4.11 5.98 -7.99
N MET A 349 -3.24 7.00 -7.89
CA MET A 349 -1.78 6.90 -8.02
C MET A 349 -1.30 6.16 -9.30
N THR A 350 -2.10 6.21 -10.37
CA THR A 350 -1.88 5.49 -11.64
C THR A 350 -0.48 5.68 -12.20
N MET A 351 0.06 6.90 -12.12
CA MET A 351 1.43 7.24 -12.51
C MET A 351 2.48 6.49 -11.68
N THR A 352 2.37 6.56 -10.36
CA THR A 352 3.26 5.93 -9.38
C THR A 352 3.27 4.41 -9.56
N TYR A 353 2.10 3.79 -9.70
CA TYR A 353 1.97 2.34 -9.92
C TYR A 353 2.41 1.87 -11.31
N THR A 354 2.43 2.74 -12.32
CA THR A 354 2.86 2.38 -13.68
C THR A 354 4.37 2.56 -13.84
N PHE A 355 4.90 3.74 -13.52
CA PHE A 355 6.29 4.11 -13.83
C PHE A 355 7.29 3.90 -12.68
N ILE A 356 6.88 4.03 -11.41
CA ILE A 356 7.80 3.93 -10.25
C ILE A 356 7.72 2.54 -9.62
N LEU A 357 6.64 2.26 -8.88
CA LEU A 357 6.41 0.98 -8.18
C LEU A 357 6.19 -0.18 -9.15
N GLY A 358 5.75 0.14 -10.38
CA GLY A 358 5.70 -0.79 -11.51
C GLY A 358 7.07 -0.92 -12.18
N ALA A 359 7.17 -0.45 -13.43
CA ALA A 359 8.29 -0.77 -14.29
C ALA A 359 9.67 -0.29 -13.78
N GLY A 360 9.72 0.84 -13.06
CA GLY A 360 10.95 1.45 -12.57
C GLY A 360 11.72 0.56 -11.59
N LEU A 361 11.17 0.36 -10.39
CA LEU A 361 11.79 -0.47 -9.35
C LEU A 361 11.92 -1.94 -9.76
N ALA A 362 11.01 -2.45 -10.59
CA ALA A 362 11.17 -3.77 -11.21
C ALA A 362 12.47 -3.93 -12.02
N GLY A 363 13.07 -2.83 -12.50
CA GLY A 363 14.36 -2.81 -13.18
C GLY A 363 15.60 -2.74 -12.28
N LEU A 364 15.41 -2.70 -10.95
CA LEU A 364 16.46 -2.63 -9.94
C LEU A 364 16.68 -4.02 -9.29
N GLN A 365 16.66 -4.12 -7.96
CA GLN A 365 16.65 -5.40 -7.23
C GLN A 365 15.23 -5.98 -7.16
N GLY A 366 14.20 -5.12 -7.22
CA GLY A 366 12.83 -5.49 -7.57
C GLY A 366 11.78 -4.50 -7.04
N PRO A 367 10.49 -4.69 -7.33
CA PRO A 367 9.45 -3.87 -6.73
C PRO A 367 9.42 -4.02 -5.21
N LEU A 368 9.04 -2.95 -4.51
CA LEU A 368 8.76 -3.00 -3.07
C LEU A 368 7.57 -3.92 -2.79
N TYR A 369 7.51 -4.48 -1.58
CA TYR A 369 6.32 -5.19 -1.11
C TYR A 369 5.32 -4.16 -0.57
N CYS A 370 4.13 -4.10 -1.19
CA CYS A 370 3.12 -3.06 -0.96
C CYS A 370 1.85 -3.61 -0.29
N GLY A 371 2.02 -4.46 0.74
CA GLY A 371 0.97 -4.84 1.71
C GLY A 371 -0.13 -5.78 1.22
N THR A 372 -0.32 -5.93 -0.09
CA THR A 372 -1.34 -6.79 -0.73
C THR A 372 -0.89 -7.17 -2.15
N ASN A 373 -1.62 -8.07 -2.81
CA ASN A 373 -1.44 -8.48 -4.20
C ASN A 373 -0.04 -9.07 -4.44
N CYS A 374 0.50 -9.77 -3.43
CA CYS A 374 1.88 -10.23 -3.41
C CYS A 374 1.96 -11.71 -3.04
N PHE A 375 2.75 -12.46 -3.82
CA PHE A 375 3.10 -13.85 -3.52
C PHE A 375 4.48 -13.89 -2.88
N HIS A 376 4.65 -14.67 -1.80
CA HIS A 376 5.92 -14.84 -1.09
C HIS A 376 6.33 -16.32 -1.03
N ARG A 377 7.65 -16.60 -1.04
CA ARG A 377 8.18 -17.93 -0.66
C ARG A 377 8.17 -18.12 0.86
N ARG A 378 7.68 -19.26 1.36
CA ARG A 378 7.64 -19.57 2.79
C ARG A 378 9.02 -19.58 3.45
N LYS A 379 10.03 -20.17 2.79
CA LYS A 379 11.41 -20.21 3.28
C LYS A 379 12.01 -18.81 3.55
N VAL A 380 11.64 -17.80 2.76
CA VAL A 380 12.11 -16.41 2.95
C VAL A 380 11.38 -15.70 4.08
N ILE A 381 10.08 -15.99 4.25
CA ILE A 381 9.32 -15.57 5.44
C ILE A 381 9.91 -16.16 6.73
N TYR A 382 10.40 -17.40 6.69
CA TYR A 382 11.19 -17.99 7.78
C TYR A 382 12.59 -17.38 7.98
N GLY A 383 12.97 -16.36 7.20
CA GLY A 383 14.19 -15.57 7.39
C GLY A 383 15.44 -16.07 6.67
N LEU A 384 15.34 -17.16 5.89
CA LEU A 384 16.43 -17.75 5.12
C LEU A 384 17.01 -16.75 4.10
N SER A 385 18.33 -16.71 3.93
CA SER A 385 19.01 -15.90 2.90
C SER A 385 19.34 -16.74 1.65
N PRO A 386 19.74 -16.13 0.51
CA PRO A 386 20.16 -16.88 -0.67
C PRO A 386 21.39 -17.76 -0.39
N ASP A 387 22.35 -17.27 0.39
CA ASP A 387 23.59 -17.99 0.73
C ASP A 387 23.32 -19.29 1.50
N ASP A 388 22.30 -19.30 2.36
CA ASP A 388 21.88 -20.52 3.08
C ASP A 388 21.28 -21.57 2.12
N VAL A 389 20.72 -21.12 0.99
CA VAL A 389 20.20 -21.99 -0.08
C VAL A 389 21.33 -22.41 -1.04
N GLU A 390 22.46 -21.71 -1.07
CA GLU A 390 23.63 -22.07 -1.89
C GLU A 390 24.59 -23.03 -1.18
N ASN A 391 24.96 -22.74 0.06
CA ASN A 391 25.90 -23.56 0.84
C ASN A 391 25.24 -24.82 1.46
N GLY A 392 23.91 -24.92 1.36
CA GLY A 392 23.11 -25.77 2.21
C GLY A 392 22.89 -25.10 3.58
N SER A 393 21.74 -25.35 4.21
CA SER A 393 21.43 -24.73 5.48
C SER A 393 22.41 -25.21 6.55
N ASN A 394 23.17 -24.27 7.13
CA ASN A 394 23.84 -24.51 8.40
C ASN A 394 22.79 -25.02 9.39
N LYS A 395 23.01 -26.21 9.96
CA LYS A 395 22.06 -26.81 10.89
C LYS A 395 22.02 -26.00 12.18
N LEU A 396 21.08 -25.05 12.22
CA LEU A 396 20.71 -24.32 13.43
C LEU A 396 20.54 -25.31 14.58
N SER A 397 21.18 -25.01 15.71
CA SER A 397 21.04 -25.81 16.93
C SER A 397 19.58 -25.83 17.39
N GLU A 398 19.21 -26.83 18.18
CA GLU A 398 17.85 -26.91 18.74
C GLU A 398 17.52 -25.70 19.64
N GLU A 399 18.55 -25.05 20.21
CA GLU A 399 18.42 -23.82 20.99
C GLU A 399 18.18 -22.60 20.09
N GLU A 400 18.94 -22.43 19.01
CA GLU A 400 18.70 -21.38 18.01
C GLU A 400 17.34 -21.56 17.32
N LEU A 401 16.90 -22.79 17.06
CA LEU A 401 15.58 -23.08 16.52
C LEU A 401 14.47 -22.71 17.51
N LYS A 402 14.62 -22.99 18.82
CA LYS A 402 13.65 -22.57 19.85
C LYS A 402 13.66 -21.06 20.07
N GLN A 403 14.82 -20.40 20.05
CA GLN A 403 14.93 -18.94 20.14
C GLN A 403 14.39 -18.26 18.87
N THR A 404 14.57 -18.86 17.70
CA THR A 404 14.05 -18.30 16.44
C THR A 404 12.56 -18.58 16.30
N PHE A 405 12.08 -19.79 16.58
CA PHE A 405 10.74 -20.28 16.20
C PHE A 405 9.81 -20.64 17.37
N GLY A 406 10.25 -20.50 18.62
CA GLY A 406 9.47 -20.82 19.81
C GLY A 406 9.41 -22.32 20.14
N ALA A 407 8.72 -22.67 21.22
CA ALA A 407 8.86 -23.97 21.87
C ALA A 407 8.06 -25.15 21.27
N SER A 408 7.24 -24.96 20.23
CA SER A 408 6.45 -26.04 19.64
C SER A 408 7.30 -26.97 18.77
N ASN A 409 7.48 -28.20 19.24
CA ASN A 409 8.20 -29.26 18.53
C ASN A 409 7.53 -29.65 17.20
N ASP A 410 6.20 -29.60 17.11
CA ASP A 410 5.47 -29.86 15.87
C ASP A 410 5.70 -28.75 14.84
N LEU A 411 5.73 -27.49 15.30
CA LEU A 411 6.07 -26.37 14.45
C LEU A 411 7.50 -26.50 13.93
N MET A 412 8.49 -26.67 14.81
CA MET A 412 9.90 -26.74 14.40
C MET A 412 10.12 -27.83 13.33
N LYS A 413 9.45 -28.99 13.44
CA LYS A 413 9.46 -30.02 12.40
C LYS A 413 8.87 -29.54 11.07
N SER A 414 7.72 -28.87 11.09
CA SER A 414 7.10 -28.26 9.89
C SER A 414 8.01 -27.20 9.24
N ILE A 415 8.68 -26.36 10.04
CA ILE A 415 9.63 -25.35 9.55
C ILE A 415 10.85 -26.00 8.93
N ILE A 416 11.49 -26.96 9.60
CA ILE A 416 12.61 -27.73 9.05
C ILE A 416 12.21 -28.36 7.72
N HIS A 417 11.04 -28.99 7.64
CA HIS A 417 10.53 -29.59 6.40
C HIS A 417 10.35 -28.58 5.25
N ALA A 418 9.91 -27.35 5.56
CA ALA A 418 9.75 -26.26 4.60
C ALA A 418 11.05 -25.53 4.23
N LEU A 419 12.11 -25.68 5.05
CA LEU A 419 13.45 -25.16 4.79
C LEU A 419 14.33 -26.19 4.04
N GLU A 420 14.14 -27.49 4.28
CA GLU A 420 14.82 -28.59 3.60
C GLU A 420 14.18 -28.98 2.25
N GLU A 421 13.16 -28.24 1.79
CA GLU A 421 12.46 -28.41 0.49
C GLU A 421 11.90 -29.82 0.24
N ARG A 422 11.66 -30.59 1.31
CA ARG A 422 10.95 -31.87 1.22
C ARG A 422 9.51 -31.61 0.76
N THR A 423 9.01 -32.39 -0.19
CA THR A 423 7.63 -32.27 -0.68
C THR A 423 6.63 -32.70 0.39
N TYR A 424 5.84 -31.75 0.89
CA TYR A 424 4.82 -32.03 1.90
C TYR A 424 3.64 -32.72 1.21
N SER A 425 3.42 -34.01 1.50
CA SER A 425 2.34 -34.76 0.86
C SER A 425 1.00 -34.21 1.31
N THR A 426 0.14 -33.83 0.36
CA THR A 426 -1.24 -33.41 0.65
C THR A 426 -2.06 -34.52 1.33
N ASN A 427 -1.62 -35.78 1.20
CA ASN A 427 -2.31 -36.97 1.72
C ASN A 427 -2.33 -37.06 3.26
N ASP A 428 -1.44 -36.34 3.95
CA ASP A 428 -1.37 -36.31 5.42
C ASP A 428 -2.16 -35.14 6.06
N ILE A 429 -2.83 -34.29 5.27
CA ILE A 429 -3.54 -33.10 5.75
C ILE A 429 -4.83 -33.48 6.51
N ASN A 430 -4.69 -33.75 7.81
CA ASN A 430 -5.82 -33.89 8.73
C ASN A 430 -6.06 -32.58 9.49
N VAL A 431 -6.72 -31.62 8.82
CA VAL A 431 -6.99 -30.27 9.35
C VAL A 431 -7.54 -30.31 10.78
N LYS A 432 -8.54 -31.16 11.05
CA LYS A 432 -9.17 -31.27 12.38
C LYS A 432 -8.21 -31.70 13.49
N LYS A 433 -7.31 -32.68 13.26
CA LYS A 433 -6.27 -33.05 14.25
C LYS A 433 -5.24 -31.95 14.48
N THR A 434 -5.02 -31.10 13.48
CA THR A 434 -4.03 -30.02 13.56
C THR A 434 -4.58 -28.75 14.22
N ILE A 435 -5.90 -28.49 14.19
CA ILE A 435 -6.51 -27.29 14.77
C ILE A 435 -6.14 -27.06 16.25
N GLU A 436 -6.05 -28.10 17.07
CA GLU A 436 -5.66 -27.96 18.49
C GLU A 436 -4.22 -27.46 18.64
N LYS A 437 -3.29 -28.07 17.90
CA LYS A 437 -1.87 -27.66 17.85
C LYS A 437 -1.71 -26.25 17.28
N ALA A 438 -2.48 -25.95 16.23
CA ALA A 438 -2.58 -24.63 15.63
C ALA A 438 -3.08 -23.58 16.63
N THR A 439 -4.06 -23.91 17.48
CA THR A 439 -4.59 -23.00 18.50
C THR A 439 -3.56 -22.71 19.59
N GLN A 440 -2.78 -23.71 20.03
CA GLN A 440 -1.65 -23.50 20.93
C GLN A 440 -0.61 -22.56 20.32
N VAL A 441 -0.27 -22.77 19.04
CA VAL A 441 0.55 -21.84 18.27
C VAL A 441 -0.27 -20.70 17.64
N ALA A 442 -1.37 -20.31 18.27
CA ALA A 442 -2.08 -19.06 18.02
C ALA A 442 -2.33 -18.24 19.29
N CYS A 443 -1.81 -18.68 20.44
CA CYS A 443 -1.91 -17.96 21.70
C CYS A 443 -0.99 -16.73 21.75
N HIS A 444 -1.42 -15.72 22.50
CA HIS A 444 -0.80 -14.38 22.56
C HIS A 444 0.66 -14.39 23.06
N GLY A 445 0.99 -15.34 23.94
CA GLY A 445 2.24 -15.36 24.71
C GLY A 445 3.38 -16.19 24.12
N TYR A 446 3.13 -16.95 23.04
CA TYR A 446 4.09 -17.93 22.50
C TYR A 446 5.42 -17.29 22.05
N GLU A 447 5.42 -15.98 21.75
CA GLU A 447 6.63 -15.25 21.38
C GLU A 447 7.70 -15.10 22.44
N TYR A 448 7.34 -15.16 23.72
CA TYR A 448 8.01 -14.33 24.70
C TYR A 448 9.48 -14.77 24.91
N GLY A 449 10.40 -14.09 24.23
CA GLY A 449 11.83 -14.44 24.12
C GLY A 449 12.37 -14.71 22.71
N THR A 450 11.52 -14.79 21.67
CA THR A 450 11.92 -15.24 20.31
C THR A 450 12.31 -14.12 19.32
N PHE A 451 12.87 -14.49 18.16
CA PHE A 451 13.29 -13.56 17.07
C PHE A 451 12.22 -13.21 16.03
N TRP A 452 11.02 -13.78 16.15
CA TRP A 452 9.91 -13.40 15.28
C TRP A 452 9.61 -11.90 15.32
N GLY A 453 9.31 -11.37 14.14
CA GLY A 453 9.05 -9.97 13.75
C GLY A 453 10.11 -8.93 14.09
N LYS A 454 11.16 -9.33 14.81
CA LYS A 454 12.43 -8.62 14.93
C LYS A 454 13.33 -8.97 13.75
N GLN A 455 13.19 -10.20 13.24
CA GLN A 455 13.97 -10.77 12.14
C GLN A 455 13.17 -11.70 11.19
N VAL A 456 12.19 -12.45 11.69
CA VAL A 456 11.46 -13.52 10.95
C VAL A 456 9.98 -13.15 10.80
N GLY A 457 9.34 -13.47 9.68
CA GLY A 457 7.98 -13.01 9.38
C GLY A 457 7.93 -11.54 8.92
N TRP A 458 6.79 -10.90 9.12
CA TRP A 458 6.61 -9.46 8.90
C TRP A 458 7.21 -8.68 10.08
N ILE A 459 7.64 -7.43 9.87
CA ILE A 459 8.52 -6.70 10.81
C ILE A 459 7.80 -5.49 11.47
N TYR A 460 8.02 -5.28 12.78
CA TYR A 460 7.18 -4.40 13.62
C TYR A 460 7.67 -2.99 13.88
N GLU A 461 8.82 -2.62 13.33
CA GLU A 461 9.50 -1.38 13.74
C GLU A 461 8.87 -0.11 13.13
N SER A 462 7.84 -0.28 12.29
CA SER A 462 7.07 0.76 11.62
C SER A 462 5.60 0.37 11.46
N ILE A 463 4.71 1.36 11.38
CA ILE A 463 3.29 1.20 10.99
C ILE A 463 3.07 1.02 9.47
N VAL A 464 4.14 0.87 8.68
CA VAL A 464 4.15 0.31 7.32
C VAL A 464 5.06 -0.93 7.30
N GLU A 465 4.55 -2.02 7.88
CA GLU A 465 5.26 -3.29 8.05
C GLU A 465 5.74 -3.88 6.73
N ASP A 466 5.02 -3.60 5.65
CA ASP A 466 5.22 -4.15 4.32
C ASP A 466 6.54 -3.65 3.71
N ILE A 467 6.76 -2.35 3.76
CA ILE A 467 7.99 -1.71 3.26
C ILE A 467 9.22 -2.18 4.04
N VAL A 468 9.15 -2.29 5.37
CA VAL A 468 10.28 -2.80 6.18
C VAL A 468 10.50 -4.31 6.04
N THR A 469 9.44 -5.09 5.83
CA THR A 469 9.53 -6.53 5.55
C THR A 469 10.20 -6.79 4.20
N GLY A 470 9.79 -6.06 3.15
CA GLY A 470 10.45 -6.10 1.83
C GLY A 470 11.91 -5.64 1.90
N LEU A 471 12.18 -4.56 2.65
CA LEU A 471 13.54 -4.03 2.86
C LEU A 471 14.45 -5.07 3.50
N LEU A 472 13.98 -5.81 4.50
CA LEU A 472 14.78 -6.85 5.15
C LEU A 472 15.03 -8.07 4.24
N MET A 473 14.12 -8.38 3.31
CA MET A 473 14.36 -9.41 2.27
C MET A 473 15.44 -8.96 1.28
N HIS A 474 15.34 -7.73 0.77
CA HIS A 474 16.36 -7.16 -0.12
C HIS A 474 17.72 -7.00 0.57
N ALA A 475 17.74 -6.62 1.85
CA ALA A 475 18.96 -6.54 2.68
C ALA A 475 19.63 -7.91 2.88
N ARG A 476 18.86 -9.00 2.93
CA ARG A 476 19.37 -10.39 2.91
C ARG A 476 19.96 -10.82 1.56
N GLY A 477 19.79 -10.01 0.51
CA GLY A 477 20.28 -10.28 -0.85
C GLY A 477 19.25 -10.90 -1.80
N TRP A 478 18.00 -11.10 -1.36
CA TRP A 478 16.93 -11.55 -2.25
C TRP A 478 16.55 -10.47 -3.27
N ARG A 479 16.00 -10.91 -4.40
CA ARG A 479 15.30 -10.05 -5.35
C ARG A 479 13.78 -10.22 -5.23
N SER A 480 13.06 -9.28 -5.80
CA SER A 480 11.63 -9.41 -6.08
C SER A 480 11.37 -9.20 -7.56
N GLU A 481 10.21 -9.62 -8.03
CA GLU A 481 9.79 -9.42 -9.43
C GLU A 481 8.38 -8.86 -9.52
N LEU A 482 8.15 -8.11 -10.61
CA LEU A 482 6.84 -7.51 -10.90
C LEU A 482 6.00 -8.50 -11.72
N CYS A 483 4.72 -8.66 -11.40
CA CYS A 483 3.79 -9.45 -12.21
C CYS A 483 2.62 -8.60 -12.70
N THR A 484 2.67 -8.26 -14.00
CA THR A 484 1.66 -7.49 -14.72
C THR A 484 1.13 -8.30 -15.91
N PRO A 485 0.25 -9.30 -15.68
CA PRO A 485 -0.39 -10.03 -16.76
C PRO A 485 -1.46 -9.18 -17.45
N ASN A 486 -1.95 -9.67 -18.58
CA ASN A 486 -3.12 -9.13 -19.28
C ASN A 486 -4.16 -10.27 -19.43
N PRO A 487 -5.39 -10.15 -18.92
CA PRO A 487 -5.94 -9.01 -18.15
C PRO A 487 -5.23 -8.79 -16.80
N ILE A 488 -5.48 -7.63 -16.19
CA ILE A 488 -4.90 -7.20 -14.92
C ILE A 488 -5.17 -8.24 -13.81
N ALA A 489 -4.15 -8.48 -12.97
CA ALA A 489 -4.14 -9.51 -11.92
C ALA A 489 -5.27 -9.36 -10.89
N PHE A 490 -5.31 -8.21 -10.23
CA PHE A 490 -6.19 -7.90 -9.10
C PHE A 490 -6.72 -6.47 -9.24
N VAL A 491 -7.92 -6.22 -8.72
CA VAL A 491 -8.50 -4.88 -8.60
C VAL A 491 -9.17 -4.71 -7.23
N GLY A 492 -9.15 -3.50 -6.66
CA GLY A 492 -9.73 -3.24 -5.34
C GLY A 492 -10.45 -1.91 -5.19
N CYS A 493 -10.86 -1.58 -3.96
CA CYS A 493 -11.49 -0.31 -3.64
C CYS A 493 -10.44 0.80 -3.47
N ALA A 494 -10.55 1.89 -4.23
CA ALA A 494 -9.93 3.16 -3.83
C ALA A 494 -10.70 3.74 -2.63
N PRO A 495 -10.04 4.49 -1.73
CA PRO A 495 -10.75 5.24 -0.69
C PRO A 495 -11.80 6.17 -1.31
N GLY A 496 -13.06 6.03 -0.89
CA GLY A 496 -14.18 6.75 -1.51
C GLY A 496 -14.19 8.26 -1.27
N ASP A 497 -13.46 8.76 -0.27
CA ASP A 497 -13.39 10.18 0.08
C ASP A 497 -11.95 10.68 0.37
N ASN A 498 -11.85 11.99 0.54
CA ASN A 498 -10.59 12.65 0.88
C ASN A 498 -10.18 12.50 2.36
N LEU A 499 -11.07 12.15 3.28
CA LEU A 499 -10.75 11.95 4.71
C LEU A 499 -9.97 10.65 4.90
N ALA A 500 -10.50 9.55 4.36
CA ALA A 500 -9.86 8.25 4.30
C ALA A 500 -8.48 8.33 3.60
N THR A 501 -8.42 9.05 2.47
CA THR A 501 -7.17 9.33 1.74
C THR A 501 -6.14 10.09 2.60
N MET A 502 -6.57 11.12 3.34
CA MET A 502 -5.68 11.92 4.20
C MET A 502 -5.18 11.11 5.41
N SER A 503 -6.03 10.33 6.09
CA SER A 503 -5.59 9.46 7.20
C SER A 503 -4.66 8.34 6.72
N GLN A 504 -4.90 7.78 5.53
CA GLN A 504 -4.00 6.80 4.91
C GLN A 504 -2.60 7.40 4.63
N PHE A 505 -2.53 8.58 3.99
CA PHE A 505 -1.25 9.24 3.71
C PHE A 505 -0.52 9.68 5.00
N LYS A 506 -1.25 10.11 6.04
CA LYS A 506 -0.68 10.39 7.38
C LYS A 506 -0.01 9.14 7.96
N ARG A 507 -0.64 7.96 7.88
CA ARG A 507 -0.03 6.69 8.31
C ARG A 507 1.25 6.38 7.53
N TRP A 508 1.19 6.46 6.19
CA TRP A 508 2.36 6.23 5.34
C TRP A 508 3.52 7.18 5.68
N ALA A 509 3.30 8.49 5.65
CA ALA A 509 4.34 9.48 5.94
C ALA A 509 4.97 9.31 7.32
N THR A 510 4.18 8.90 8.33
CA THR A 510 4.69 8.59 9.67
C THR A 510 5.56 7.33 9.68
N GLY A 511 5.06 6.22 9.14
CA GLY A 511 5.76 4.94 9.13
C GLY A 511 7.03 4.94 8.27
N MET A 512 7.06 5.72 7.19
CA MET A 512 8.27 5.95 6.39
C MET A 512 9.42 6.56 7.21
N LEU A 513 9.09 7.49 8.13
CA LEU A 513 10.08 8.08 9.03
C LEU A 513 10.47 7.08 10.13
N GLU A 514 9.55 6.25 10.62
CA GLU A 514 9.89 5.15 11.54
C GLU A 514 10.94 4.20 10.91
N ILE A 515 10.81 3.85 9.62
CA ILE A 515 11.81 3.05 8.91
C ILE A 515 13.16 3.77 8.83
N PHE A 516 13.18 5.08 8.54
CA PHE A 516 14.42 5.84 8.45
C PHE A 516 15.17 5.93 9.80
N PHE A 517 14.44 6.05 10.92
CA PHE A 517 15.02 6.19 12.26
C PHE A 517 15.19 4.87 13.03
N CYS A 518 14.73 3.72 12.50
CA CYS A 518 14.94 2.40 13.10
C CYS A 518 16.29 1.77 12.70
N LYS A 519 16.68 0.68 13.38
CA LYS A 519 17.91 -0.07 13.07
C LYS A 519 17.89 -0.77 11.70
N HIS A 520 16.73 -0.94 11.10
CA HIS A 520 16.56 -1.55 9.78
C HIS A 520 16.52 -0.53 8.64
N CYS A 521 17.06 0.69 8.83
CA CYS A 521 17.04 1.73 7.80
C CYS A 521 17.84 1.34 6.53
N PRO A 522 17.47 1.85 5.33
CA PRO A 522 18.16 1.51 4.07
C PRO A 522 19.66 1.84 4.01
N ILE A 523 20.11 2.82 4.80
CA ILE A 523 21.52 3.21 4.88
C ILE A 523 22.35 2.04 5.44
N PHE A 524 21.95 1.48 6.59
CA PHE A 524 22.62 0.32 7.18
C PHE A 524 22.47 -0.94 6.33
N ALA A 525 21.32 -1.13 5.68
CA ALA A 525 21.10 -2.24 4.75
C ALA A 525 22.04 -2.23 3.53
N THR A 526 22.57 -1.06 3.14
CA THR A 526 23.50 -0.90 2.01
C THR A 526 24.97 -0.95 2.45
N ILE A 527 25.28 -0.43 3.64
CA ILE A 527 26.66 -0.37 4.16
C ILE A 527 27.08 -1.70 4.80
N PHE A 528 26.16 -2.41 5.45
CA PHE A 528 26.44 -3.60 6.26
C PHE A 528 25.70 -4.87 5.82
N ALA A 529 24.90 -4.80 4.75
CA ALA A 529 24.16 -5.94 4.20
C ALA A 529 24.12 -5.86 2.66
N LYS A 530 23.19 -6.58 2.01
CA LYS A 530 23.15 -6.81 0.56
C LYS A 530 22.11 -5.99 -0.20
N LEU A 531 21.63 -4.88 0.36
CA LEU A 531 20.77 -3.95 -0.39
C LEU A 531 21.62 -3.25 -1.46
N SER A 532 21.26 -3.39 -2.73
CA SER A 532 22.00 -2.72 -3.80
C SER A 532 21.83 -1.20 -3.73
N PHE A 533 22.89 -0.44 -4.01
CA PHE A 533 22.86 1.03 -3.91
C PHE A 533 21.74 1.70 -4.73
N ARG A 534 21.32 1.09 -5.85
CA ARG A 534 20.19 1.60 -6.62
C ARG A 534 18.84 1.34 -5.96
N GLU A 535 18.66 0.17 -5.35
CA GLU A 535 17.46 -0.15 -4.57
C GLU A 535 17.36 0.72 -3.32
N PHE A 536 18.49 1.02 -2.67
CA PHE A 536 18.58 2.04 -1.63
C PHE A 536 18.00 3.40 -2.05
N LEU A 537 18.31 3.87 -3.26
CA LEU A 537 17.72 5.10 -3.80
C LEU A 537 16.20 4.96 -4.06
N GLY A 538 15.70 3.75 -4.30
CA GLY A 538 14.27 3.42 -4.35
C GLY A 538 13.57 3.46 -2.99
N TYR A 539 14.19 2.88 -1.96
CA TYR A 539 13.70 3.04 -0.58
C TYR A 539 13.79 4.49 -0.09
N MET A 540 14.84 5.23 -0.47
CA MET A 540 14.93 6.67 -0.16
C MET A 540 13.89 7.51 -0.91
N TRP A 541 13.49 7.13 -2.13
CA TRP A 541 12.38 7.76 -2.84
C TRP A 541 11.06 7.65 -2.05
N ILE A 542 10.72 6.46 -1.54
CA ILE A 542 9.47 6.29 -0.79
C ILE A 542 9.55 6.86 0.63
N ILE A 543 10.72 6.77 1.29
CA ILE A 543 10.96 7.42 2.59
C ILE A 543 10.83 8.95 2.51
N ASN A 544 11.17 9.55 1.36
CA ASN A 544 11.01 10.98 1.12
C ASN A 544 9.54 11.45 1.24
N TRP A 545 8.54 10.56 1.18
CA TRP A 545 7.14 10.93 1.43
C TRP A 545 6.91 11.43 2.87
N GLY A 546 7.77 11.05 3.82
CA GLY A 546 7.76 11.56 5.19
C GLY A 546 8.50 12.89 5.38
N PHE A 547 9.61 13.11 4.65
CA PHE A 547 10.45 14.30 4.80
C PHE A 547 10.05 15.49 3.90
N ASN A 548 9.71 15.23 2.63
CA ASN A 548 9.29 16.25 1.67
C ASN A 548 8.15 17.17 2.17
N PRO A 549 7.15 16.72 2.96
CA PRO A 549 6.18 17.59 3.61
C PRO A 549 6.77 18.78 4.37
N PHE A 550 7.87 18.58 5.12
CA PHE A 550 8.52 19.64 5.88
C PHE A 550 9.15 20.69 4.96
N ALA A 551 9.86 20.24 3.91
CA ALA A 551 10.46 21.12 2.92
C ALA A 551 9.40 21.94 2.14
N GLN A 552 8.28 21.32 1.77
CA GLN A 552 7.16 22.03 1.11
C GLN A 552 6.53 23.10 2.01
N VAL A 553 6.23 22.79 3.28
CA VAL A 553 5.65 23.77 4.21
C VAL A 553 6.63 24.93 4.42
N CYS A 554 7.92 24.66 4.64
CA CYS A 554 8.94 25.71 4.81
C CYS A 554 9.04 26.62 3.57
N TYR A 555 9.08 26.04 2.37
CA TYR A 555 9.14 26.81 1.12
C TYR A 555 7.87 27.66 0.89
N SER A 556 6.69 27.14 1.25
CA SER A 556 5.44 27.93 1.22
C SER A 556 5.46 29.11 2.19
N CYS A 557 6.12 28.97 3.35
CA CYS A 557 6.30 30.05 4.31
C CYS A 557 7.29 31.11 3.81
N VAL A 558 8.33 30.73 3.06
CA VAL A 558 9.28 31.69 2.43
C VAL A 558 8.56 32.62 1.45
N ILE A 559 7.66 32.10 0.60
CA ILE A 559 6.87 32.91 -0.34
C ILE A 559 6.10 34.01 0.42
N ALA A 560 5.36 33.63 1.46
CA ALA A 560 4.60 34.58 2.27
C ALA A 560 5.50 35.53 3.08
N TYR A 561 6.62 35.05 3.64
CA TYR A 561 7.61 35.87 4.35
C TYR A 561 8.12 37.00 3.45
N CYS A 562 8.52 36.69 2.21
CA CYS A 562 9.02 37.67 1.26
C CYS A 562 7.97 38.73 0.92
N ILE A 563 6.73 38.33 0.66
CA ILE A 563 5.63 39.27 0.40
C ILE A 563 5.35 40.17 1.63
N ILE A 564 5.33 39.62 2.85
CA ILE A 564 5.05 40.38 4.08
C ILE A 564 6.19 41.35 4.44
N THR A 565 7.45 40.94 4.25
CA THR A 565 8.65 41.73 4.60
C THR A 565 9.16 42.63 3.48
N ASN A 566 8.53 42.56 2.30
CA ASN A 566 9.01 43.12 1.04
C ASN A 566 10.38 42.58 0.56
N SER A 567 10.90 41.51 1.17
CA SER A 567 12.12 40.85 0.70
C SER A 567 11.86 39.95 -0.52
N TYR A 568 12.91 39.36 -1.08
CA TYR A 568 12.86 38.40 -2.18
C TYR A 568 13.62 37.12 -1.81
N PHE A 569 13.24 36.00 -2.43
CA PHE A 569 13.99 34.74 -2.33
C PHE A 569 14.37 34.18 -3.71
N LEU A 570 13.72 34.65 -4.78
CA LEU A 570 14.05 34.29 -6.15
C LEU A 570 15.20 35.17 -6.68
N PRO A 571 15.99 34.69 -7.66
CA PRO A 571 16.95 35.53 -8.37
C PRO A 571 16.26 36.74 -9.04
N LYS A 572 16.94 37.89 -9.09
CA LYS A 572 16.42 39.13 -9.71
C LYS A 572 17.03 39.45 -11.08
N ASP A 573 18.09 38.76 -11.45
CA ASP A 573 18.81 38.89 -12.72
C ASP A 573 18.41 37.76 -13.69
N TRP A 574 19.29 37.42 -14.64
CA TRP A 574 19.14 36.28 -15.54
C TRP A 574 18.91 34.92 -14.83
N GLY A 575 19.27 34.78 -13.56
CA GLY A 575 19.00 33.59 -12.76
C GLY A 575 17.51 33.28 -12.63
N ILE A 576 16.60 34.26 -12.84
CA ILE A 576 15.15 34.05 -12.77
C ILE A 576 14.64 33.11 -13.87
N TYR A 577 15.38 32.99 -14.98
CA TYR A 577 15.03 32.07 -16.05
C TYR A 577 15.18 30.60 -15.64
N ILE A 578 16.04 30.29 -14.67
CA ILE A 578 16.26 28.90 -14.19
C ILE A 578 14.98 28.31 -13.55
N PRO A 579 14.35 28.92 -12.52
CA PRO A 579 13.10 28.40 -11.96
C PRO A 579 11.92 28.52 -12.92
N ILE A 580 11.89 29.52 -13.81
CA ILE A 580 10.85 29.62 -14.86
C ILE A 580 10.93 28.42 -15.82
N LEU A 581 12.12 28.10 -16.33
CA LEU A 581 12.32 26.94 -17.20
C LEU A 581 12.03 25.63 -16.46
N LEU A 582 12.44 25.51 -15.19
CA LEU A 582 12.15 24.35 -14.35
C LEU A 582 10.63 24.10 -14.24
N VAL A 583 9.85 25.13 -13.94
CA VAL A 583 8.38 25.05 -13.89
C VAL A 583 7.79 24.66 -15.25
N ILE A 584 8.26 25.25 -16.36
CA ILE A 584 7.79 24.92 -17.71
C ILE A 584 8.08 23.45 -18.05
N PHE A 585 9.34 23.01 -17.92
CA PHE A 585 9.75 21.64 -18.26
C PHE A 585 9.03 20.61 -17.38
N TYR A 586 8.91 20.85 -16.07
CA TYR A 586 8.17 19.95 -15.16
C TYR A 586 6.70 19.81 -15.55
N ASN A 587 5.99 20.92 -15.81
CA ASN A 587 4.55 20.87 -16.14
C ASN A 587 4.30 20.26 -17.51
N VAL A 588 5.12 20.58 -18.53
CA VAL A 588 5.00 19.99 -19.88
C VAL A 588 5.28 18.49 -19.85
N TYR A 589 6.30 18.07 -19.10
CA TYR A 589 6.69 16.66 -18.95
C TYR A 589 5.62 15.85 -18.22
N THR A 590 5.16 16.29 -17.05
CA THR A 590 4.13 15.56 -16.29
C THR A 590 2.80 15.51 -17.07
N LEU A 591 2.40 16.61 -17.73
CA LEU A 591 1.22 16.62 -18.58
C LEU A 591 1.33 15.62 -19.73
N TYR A 592 2.50 15.55 -20.39
CA TYR A 592 2.77 14.56 -21.44
C TYR A 592 2.64 13.12 -20.92
N GLU A 593 3.18 12.80 -19.74
CA GLU A 593 3.08 11.43 -19.20
C GLU A 593 1.64 11.03 -18.86
N TYR A 594 0.81 11.94 -18.32
CA TYR A 594 -0.61 11.67 -18.08
C TYR A 594 -1.35 11.40 -19.40
N LEU A 595 -1.14 12.24 -20.41
CA LEU A 595 -1.74 12.07 -21.74
C LEU A 595 -1.26 10.79 -22.44
N ALA A 596 0.01 10.41 -22.26
CA ALA A 596 0.57 9.17 -22.80
C ALA A 596 -0.01 7.89 -22.14
N LEU A 597 -0.56 7.99 -20.93
CA LEU A 597 -1.36 6.93 -20.29
C LEU A 597 -2.88 7.04 -20.59
N GLY A 598 -3.30 7.96 -21.46
CA GLY A 598 -4.72 8.19 -21.78
C GLY A 598 -5.52 8.89 -20.68
N LEU A 599 -4.86 9.47 -19.67
CA LEU A 599 -5.50 10.22 -18.59
C LEU A 599 -5.84 11.64 -19.04
N SER A 600 -6.92 12.20 -18.48
CA SER A 600 -7.37 13.55 -18.85
C SER A 600 -6.46 14.66 -18.30
N THR A 601 -6.47 15.81 -18.97
CA THR A 601 -5.81 17.04 -18.46
C THR A 601 -6.34 17.47 -17.09
N LYS A 602 -7.61 17.16 -16.80
CA LYS A 602 -8.25 17.37 -15.48
C LYS A 602 -7.71 16.41 -14.43
N ALA A 603 -7.42 15.16 -14.78
CA ALA A 603 -6.77 14.19 -13.88
C ALA A 603 -5.34 14.60 -13.52
N TRP A 604 -4.56 15.07 -14.52
CA TRP A 604 -3.24 15.69 -14.30
C TRP A 604 -3.35 16.87 -13.34
N TRP A 605 -4.25 17.83 -13.63
CA TRP A 605 -4.41 19.02 -12.80
C TRP A 605 -4.86 18.69 -11.37
N ASN A 606 -5.79 17.74 -11.20
CA ASN A 606 -6.23 17.29 -9.88
C ASN A 606 -5.06 16.66 -9.09
N ASN A 607 -4.28 15.79 -9.72
CA ASN A 607 -3.10 15.19 -9.10
C ASN A 607 -2.02 16.25 -8.77
N GLU A 608 -1.77 17.24 -9.63
CA GLU A 608 -0.85 18.34 -9.33
C GLU A 608 -1.30 19.14 -8.10
N ARG A 609 -2.58 19.51 -7.99
CA ARG A 609 -3.09 20.18 -6.77
C ARG A 609 -2.93 19.29 -5.53
N MET A 610 -3.27 18.00 -5.63
CA MET A 610 -3.21 17.06 -4.51
C MET A 610 -1.76 16.71 -4.11
N SER A 611 -0.80 16.78 -5.02
CA SER A 611 0.64 16.66 -4.73
C SER A 611 1.18 17.79 -3.83
N LYS A 612 0.45 18.90 -3.72
CA LYS A 612 0.73 20.01 -2.79
C LYS A 612 -0.13 19.87 -1.52
N ILE A 613 -1.43 19.61 -1.68
CA ILE A 613 -2.37 19.50 -0.55
C ILE A 613 -2.03 18.32 0.37
N THR A 614 -1.88 17.10 -0.15
CA THR A 614 -1.73 15.90 0.69
C THR A 614 -0.43 15.90 1.50
N PRO A 615 0.76 16.23 0.93
CA PRO A 615 1.98 16.32 1.71
C PRO A 615 1.93 17.43 2.77
N MET A 616 1.52 18.66 2.43
CA MET A 616 1.51 19.77 3.38
C MET A 616 0.44 19.66 4.48
N ASN A 617 -0.58 18.79 4.32
CA ASN A 617 -1.55 18.48 5.36
C ASN A 617 -1.20 17.16 6.08
N ALA A 618 -1.57 16.02 5.49
CA ALA A 618 -1.43 14.71 6.09
C ALA A 618 0.04 14.30 6.30
N GLY A 619 0.89 14.56 5.31
CA GLY A 619 2.32 14.28 5.40
C GLY A 619 3.01 15.09 6.51
N PHE A 620 2.70 16.39 6.62
CA PHE A 620 3.26 17.27 7.63
C PHE A 620 2.79 16.89 9.04
N CYS A 621 1.52 16.50 9.20
CA CYS A 621 1.04 15.92 10.45
C CYS A 621 1.75 14.60 10.81
N GLY A 622 2.10 13.77 9.81
CA GLY A 622 2.93 12.57 10.03
C GLY A 622 4.35 12.90 10.48
N PHE A 623 4.99 13.88 9.84
CA PHE A 623 6.31 14.41 10.22
C PHE A 623 6.32 14.93 11.67
N ILE A 624 5.33 15.76 12.05
CA ILE A 624 5.20 16.25 13.43
C ILE A 624 4.91 15.11 14.41
N THR A 625 4.12 14.11 14.02
CA THR A 625 3.87 12.91 14.87
C THR A 625 5.16 12.15 15.14
N MET A 626 6.02 11.95 14.12
CA MET A 626 7.31 11.30 14.33
C MET A 626 8.28 12.16 15.14
N LEU A 627 8.33 13.48 14.92
CA LEU A 627 9.15 14.39 15.72
C LEU A 627 8.77 14.33 17.21
N LEU A 628 7.47 14.32 17.53
CA LEU A 628 6.98 14.15 18.91
C LEU A 628 7.30 12.76 19.48
N LYS A 629 7.31 11.71 18.66
CA LYS A 629 7.77 10.36 19.06
C LYS A 629 9.26 10.31 19.37
N LEU A 630 10.11 10.94 18.55
CA LEU A 630 11.56 11.05 18.80
C LEU A 630 11.88 11.86 20.06
N LEU A 631 11.04 12.84 20.40
CA LEU A 631 11.12 13.62 21.65
C LEU A 631 10.49 12.90 22.87
N GLY A 632 9.97 11.68 22.71
CA GLY A 632 9.34 10.91 23.79
C GLY A 632 7.96 11.41 24.24
N VAL A 633 7.34 12.33 23.50
CA VAL A 633 6.08 13.01 23.87
C VAL A 633 4.84 12.20 23.47
N SER A 634 4.93 11.33 22.46
CA SER A 634 3.77 10.59 21.93
C SER A 634 4.14 9.23 21.31
N SER A 635 3.29 8.23 21.51
CA SER A 635 3.29 7.00 20.71
C SER A 635 2.62 7.21 19.34
N THR A 636 3.06 6.49 18.32
CA THR A 636 2.34 6.42 17.03
C THR A 636 1.06 5.60 17.15
N VAL A 637 0.00 6.04 16.47
CA VAL A 637 -1.34 5.43 16.50
C VAL A 637 -1.77 5.11 15.08
N PHE A 638 -2.23 3.88 14.86
CA PHE A 638 -2.78 3.42 13.59
C PHE A 638 -4.32 3.52 13.62
N GLU A 639 -4.88 4.23 12.65
CA GLU A 639 -6.33 4.33 12.40
C GLU A 639 -6.69 3.47 11.17
N ILE A 640 -7.71 2.61 11.31
CA ILE A 640 -8.20 1.77 10.20
C ILE A 640 -8.87 2.67 9.15
N THR A 641 -8.51 2.48 7.88
CA THR A 641 -9.12 3.22 6.76
C THR A 641 -10.44 2.55 6.40
N LYS A 642 -11.54 3.31 6.33
CA LYS A 642 -12.88 2.81 5.97
C LYS A 642 -12.90 2.34 4.51
N LYS A 643 -13.50 1.17 4.26
CA LYS A 643 -13.64 0.52 2.96
C LYS A 643 -15.12 0.48 2.58
N ASP A 644 -15.58 1.54 1.93
CA ASP A 644 -16.93 1.61 1.39
C ASP A 644 -16.98 1.06 -0.04
N ILE A 645 -17.97 0.21 -0.32
CA ILE A 645 -18.51 0.13 -1.69
C ILE A 645 -19.23 1.47 -1.92
N ALA A 646 -18.61 2.36 -2.69
CA ALA A 646 -19.29 3.57 -3.13
C ALA A 646 -20.55 3.17 -3.91
N PRO A 647 -21.76 3.65 -3.54
CA PRO A 647 -22.98 3.29 -4.24
C PRO A 647 -22.90 3.77 -5.69
N PHE A 648 -23.22 2.89 -6.63
CA PHE A 648 -23.15 3.19 -8.06
C PHE A 648 -24.22 4.21 -8.45
N SER A 649 -23.82 5.48 -8.52
CA SER A 649 -24.48 6.50 -9.31
C SER A 649 -23.42 7.46 -9.86
N GLU A 650 -23.17 7.43 -11.17
CA GLU A 650 -22.28 8.43 -11.83
C GLU A 650 -22.82 9.87 -11.69
N ASP A 651 -24.09 10.03 -11.32
CA ASP A 651 -24.81 11.29 -11.19
C ASP A 651 -24.70 11.99 -9.81
N ASP A 652 -24.10 11.40 -8.77
CA ASP A 652 -23.85 12.18 -7.53
C ASP A 652 -22.71 13.19 -7.73
N LYS A 653 -23.12 14.37 -8.18
CA LYS A 653 -22.30 15.57 -8.35
C LYS A 653 -21.58 15.99 -7.07
N ASN A 654 -21.97 15.48 -5.89
CA ASN A 654 -21.29 15.71 -4.62
C ASN A 654 -20.16 14.72 -4.32
N ALA A 655 -20.10 13.54 -4.93
CA ALA A 655 -19.05 12.54 -4.66
C ALA A 655 -17.64 13.05 -5.01
N THR A 656 -17.54 14.04 -5.92
CA THR A 656 -16.28 14.71 -6.27
C THR A 656 -15.94 15.93 -5.40
N ARG A 657 -16.79 16.30 -4.43
CA ARG A 657 -16.57 17.45 -3.54
C ARG A 657 -15.63 17.07 -2.39
N TYR A 658 -14.66 17.94 -2.15
CA TYR A 658 -13.77 17.84 -1.00
C TYR A 658 -14.56 18.12 0.30
N THR A 659 -14.32 17.31 1.33
CA THR A 659 -14.97 17.38 2.63
C THR A 659 -13.99 17.71 3.76
N PHE A 660 -14.50 18.25 4.86
CA PHE A 660 -13.72 18.63 6.03
C PHE A 660 -14.38 18.12 7.31
N ASP A 661 -13.55 17.81 8.30
CA ASP A 661 -13.97 17.41 9.63
C ASP A 661 -13.16 18.18 10.69
N LYS A 662 -13.27 17.78 11.97
CA LYS A 662 -12.57 18.40 13.10
C LYS A 662 -11.12 17.92 13.27
N SER A 663 -10.60 17.10 12.36
CA SER A 663 -9.23 16.58 12.42
C SER A 663 -8.19 17.70 12.33
N LEU A 664 -7.09 17.52 13.07
CA LEU A 664 -5.93 18.41 13.00
C LEU A 664 -5.20 18.32 11.64
N VAL A 665 -5.49 17.30 10.81
CA VAL A 665 -4.88 17.14 9.48
C VAL A 665 -5.15 18.33 8.56
N PHE A 666 -6.29 19.02 8.69
CA PHE A 666 -6.59 20.22 7.88
C PHE A 666 -5.92 21.51 8.38
N LEU A 667 -5.44 21.54 9.64
CA LEU A 667 -4.92 22.77 10.24
C LEU A 667 -3.68 23.34 9.49
N PRO A 668 -2.68 22.54 9.07
CA PRO A 668 -1.56 23.05 8.28
C PRO A 668 -2.01 23.72 6.98
N GLY A 669 -2.86 23.06 6.18
CA GLY A 669 -3.33 23.59 4.90
C GLY A 669 -4.21 24.83 5.03
N THR A 670 -5.11 24.86 6.03
CA THR A 670 -5.87 26.08 6.37
C THR A 670 -4.93 27.22 6.77
N THR A 671 -3.87 26.94 7.54
CA THR A 671 -2.87 27.94 7.95
C THR A 671 -2.08 28.46 6.74
N VAL A 672 -1.58 27.57 5.86
CA VAL A 672 -0.85 27.95 4.65
C VAL A 672 -1.73 28.82 3.74
N LEU A 673 -3.00 28.45 3.51
CA LEU A 673 -3.93 29.24 2.71
C LEU A 673 -4.18 30.64 3.31
N LEU A 674 -4.52 30.71 4.60
CA LEU A 674 -4.77 31.99 5.29
C LEU A 674 -3.51 32.87 5.28
N LEU A 675 -2.32 32.29 5.38
CA LEU A 675 -1.05 32.98 5.31
C LEU A 675 -0.79 33.58 3.91
N GLN A 676 -0.98 32.82 2.82
CA GLN A 676 -0.84 33.37 1.46
C GLN A 676 -1.85 34.50 1.18
N LEU A 677 -3.12 34.33 1.59
CA LEU A 677 -4.15 35.36 1.46
C LEU A 677 -3.77 36.63 2.24
N THR A 678 -3.33 36.47 3.49
CA THR A 678 -2.89 37.59 4.35
C THR A 678 -1.68 38.31 3.77
N ALA A 679 -0.73 37.58 3.18
CA ALA A 679 0.44 38.16 2.54
C ALA A 679 0.05 39.03 1.32
N ILE A 680 -0.81 38.52 0.42
CA ILE A 680 -1.33 39.29 -0.72
C ILE A 680 -2.07 40.55 -0.24
N LEU A 681 -2.93 40.43 0.77
CA LEU A 681 -3.65 41.58 1.34
C LEU A 681 -2.71 42.64 1.91
N ILE A 682 -1.66 42.25 2.65
CA ILE A 682 -0.66 43.18 3.20
C ILE A 682 0.05 43.96 2.08
N LYS A 683 0.40 43.30 0.96
CA LYS A 683 1.02 43.95 -0.20
C LYS A 683 0.04 44.86 -0.96
N MET A 684 -1.20 44.41 -1.19
CA MET A 684 -2.24 45.20 -1.87
C MET A 684 -2.68 46.44 -1.08
N SER A 685 -2.70 46.37 0.26
CA SER A 685 -3.03 47.51 1.12
C SER A 685 -1.85 48.44 1.44
N GLY A 686 -0.65 48.18 0.90
CA GLY A 686 0.54 48.98 1.20
C GLY A 686 1.03 48.89 2.65
N PHE A 687 0.59 47.88 3.42
CA PHE A 687 0.96 47.68 4.83
C PHE A 687 2.28 46.90 5.03
N GLN A 688 3.09 46.83 3.97
CA GLN A 688 4.50 46.45 4.06
C GLN A 688 5.29 47.59 4.74
N LYS A 689 6.31 47.25 5.54
CA LYS A 689 7.32 48.26 5.91
C LYS A 689 8.20 48.52 4.70
N GLN A 690 8.59 49.79 4.48
CA GLN A 690 9.72 50.07 3.59
C GLN A 690 10.97 49.36 4.13
N GLY A 691 11.68 48.66 3.23
CA GLY A 691 12.90 47.95 3.57
C GLY A 691 14.03 48.90 3.95
N LEU A 692 14.95 48.43 4.80
CA LEU A 692 16.21 49.11 5.03
C LEU A 692 17.04 49.05 3.74
N SER A 693 17.19 50.21 3.09
CA SER A 693 17.74 50.43 1.74
C SER A 693 16.82 50.04 0.55
N GLY A 694 16.82 50.89 -0.48
CA GLY A 694 15.83 50.90 -1.57
C GLY A 694 16.01 49.87 -2.70
N ASN A 695 16.80 48.81 -2.51
CA ASN A 695 17.01 47.76 -3.53
C ASN A 695 16.24 46.45 -3.23
N TYR A 696 15.69 46.31 -2.02
CA TYR A 696 15.02 45.11 -1.54
C TYR A 696 13.49 45.24 -1.64
N GLU A 697 12.97 45.19 -2.88
CA GLU A 697 11.53 45.03 -3.14
C GLU A 697 11.16 43.58 -3.52
N CYS A 698 9.96 43.15 -3.12
CA CYS A 698 9.36 41.87 -3.47
C CYS A 698 8.78 41.94 -4.89
N GLY A 699 9.14 41.02 -5.78
CA GLY A 699 8.75 41.05 -7.18
C GLY A 699 7.27 40.73 -7.45
N MET A 700 6.92 40.72 -8.74
CA MET A 700 5.66 40.14 -9.20
C MET A 700 5.70 38.60 -9.13
N VAL A 701 6.87 37.98 -9.21
CA VAL A 701 7.01 36.51 -9.30
C VAL A 701 6.63 35.83 -7.99
N GLU A 702 7.01 36.39 -6.83
CA GLU A 702 6.57 35.87 -5.53
C GLU A 702 5.04 35.94 -5.37
N MET A 703 4.40 37.02 -5.86
CA MET A 703 2.93 37.12 -5.90
C MET A 703 2.32 36.03 -6.80
N LEU A 704 2.89 35.77 -7.98
CA LEU A 704 2.44 34.69 -8.86
C LEU A 704 2.60 33.31 -8.19
N CYS A 705 3.68 33.08 -7.43
CA CYS A 705 3.86 31.86 -6.64
C CYS A 705 2.77 31.71 -5.55
N SER A 706 2.47 32.79 -4.83
CA SER A 706 1.40 32.84 -3.83
C SER A 706 0.02 32.57 -4.45
N VAL A 707 -0.27 33.19 -5.60
CA VAL A 707 -1.54 32.99 -6.35
C VAL A 707 -1.65 31.57 -6.88
N TYR A 708 -0.59 31.00 -7.45
CA TYR A 708 -0.55 29.59 -7.88
C TYR A 708 -0.81 28.62 -6.72
N LEU A 709 -0.25 28.88 -5.54
CA LEU A 709 -0.49 28.06 -4.35
C LEU A 709 -1.93 28.17 -3.85
N ILE A 710 -2.54 29.36 -3.87
CA ILE A 710 -3.97 29.56 -3.57
C ILE A 710 -4.86 28.82 -4.58
N ILE A 711 -4.50 28.84 -5.87
CA ILE A 711 -5.18 28.10 -6.94
C ILE A 711 -5.05 26.58 -6.74
N CYS A 712 -3.92 26.07 -6.23
CA CYS A 712 -3.81 24.67 -5.83
C CYS A 712 -4.75 24.35 -4.65
N TYR A 713 -4.81 25.25 -3.67
CA TYR A 713 -5.67 25.18 -2.48
C TYR A 713 -7.12 25.59 -2.71
N TRP A 714 -7.60 25.65 -3.96
CA TRP A 714 -8.99 26.00 -4.31
C TRP A 714 -10.08 25.23 -3.52
N PRO A 715 -9.93 23.93 -3.18
CA PRO A 715 -10.90 23.24 -2.31
C PRO A 715 -10.97 23.82 -0.88
N PHE A 716 -9.84 24.22 -0.31
CA PHE A 716 -9.79 24.87 1.00
C PHE A 716 -10.32 26.30 0.93
N LEU A 717 -10.06 27.02 -0.17
CA LEU A 717 -10.61 28.37 -0.38
C LEU A 717 -12.13 28.36 -0.43
N LYS A 718 -12.74 27.37 -1.12
CA LYS A 718 -14.19 27.13 -1.02
C LYS A 718 -14.62 26.75 0.39
N GLY A 719 -13.88 25.85 1.04
CA GLY A 719 -14.14 25.42 2.41
C GLY A 719 -14.15 26.53 3.46
N LEU A 720 -13.55 27.70 3.21
CA LEU A 720 -13.65 28.87 4.10
C LEU A 720 -15.05 29.53 4.09
N PHE A 721 -15.87 29.28 3.06
CA PHE A 721 -17.18 29.92 2.86
C PHE A 721 -18.35 28.91 2.77
N GLU A 722 -18.08 27.62 2.58
CA GLU A 722 -19.09 26.55 2.59
C GLU A 722 -19.43 26.11 4.03
N THR A 723 -20.53 25.35 4.19
CA THR A 723 -21.05 24.90 5.50
C THR A 723 -21.29 23.40 5.55
N GLY A 724 -21.56 22.85 6.74
CA GLY A 724 -21.71 21.41 6.95
C GLY A 724 -20.41 20.66 6.63
N LYS A 725 -20.51 19.46 6.04
CA LYS A 725 -19.35 18.60 5.72
C LYS A 725 -18.39 19.15 4.64
N TYR A 726 -18.73 20.26 3.99
CA TYR A 726 -17.89 20.91 2.98
C TYR A 726 -17.23 22.21 3.49
N GLY A 727 -17.62 22.68 4.67
CA GLY A 727 -17.01 23.83 5.33
C GLY A 727 -15.88 23.43 6.27
N ILE A 728 -14.75 24.14 6.23
CA ILE A 728 -13.67 24.00 7.22
C ILE A 728 -14.25 24.45 8.58
N PRO A 729 -14.17 23.62 9.64
CA PRO A 729 -14.75 24.02 10.93
C PRO A 729 -14.15 25.31 11.47
N LEU A 730 -14.99 26.18 12.03
CA LEU A 730 -14.58 27.48 12.58
C LEU A 730 -13.42 27.35 13.59
N SER A 731 -13.37 26.26 14.37
CA SER A 731 -12.26 25.95 15.28
C SER A 731 -10.91 25.76 14.58
N THR A 732 -10.91 25.24 13.35
CA THR A 732 -9.71 25.06 12.52
C THR A 732 -9.33 26.37 11.84
N ILE A 733 -10.30 27.13 11.35
CA ILE A 733 -10.09 28.49 10.82
C ILE A 733 -9.49 29.41 11.89
N SER A 734 -10.06 29.45 13.10
CA SER A 734 -9.55 30.28 14.20
C SER A 734 -8.13 29.90 14.62
N LYS A 735 -7.80 28.60 14.72
CA LYS A 735 -6.43 28.13 15.01
C LYS A 735 -5.46 28.53 13.90
N GLY A 736 -5.82 28.34 12.63
CA GLY A 736 -4.99 28.74 11.49
C GLY A 736 -4.82 30.26 11.38
N GLY A 737 -5.84 31.03 11.74
CA GLY A 737 -5.78 32.48 11.86
C GLY A 737 -4.80 32.93 12.95
N ILE A 738 -4.85 32.33 14.15
CA ILE A 738 -3.90 32.62 15.24
C ILE A 738 -2.46 32.31 14.80
N LEU A 739 -2.20 31.16 14.18
CA LEU A 739 -0.88 30.79 13.65
C LEU A 739 -0.41 31.78 12.56
N THR A 740 -1.33 32.21 11.68
CA THR A 740 -1.05 33.22 10.64
C THR A 740 -0.68 34.57 11.26
N CYS A 741 -1.44 35.04 12.26
CA CYS A 741 -1.14 36.28 12.97
C CYS A 741 0.21 36.22 13.69
N LEU A 742 0.53 35.10 14.35
CA LEU A 742 1.83 34.88 14.99
C LEU A 742 2.98 34.94 13.96
N PHE A 743 2.82 34.29 12.80
CA PHE A 743 3.80 34.35 11.71
C PHE A 743 3.99 35.79 11.20
N VAL A 744 2.92 36.54 10.94
CA VAL A 744 2.97 37.95 10.52
C VAL A 744 3.66 38.83 11.57
N ILE A 745 3.43 38.58 12.86
CA ILE A 745 4.11 39.29 13.96
C ILE A 745 5.62 38.99 13.97
N LEU A 746 6.02 37.74 13.75
CA LEU A 746 7.43 37.35 13.64
C LEU A 746 8.11 38.01 12.44
N CYS A 747 7.49 37.96 11.25
CA CYS A 747 7.96 38.65 10.04
C CYS A 747 8.13 40.17 10.26
N ARG A 748 7.20 40.80 10.99
CA ARG A 748 7.30 42.24 11.29
C ARG A 748 8.41 42.54 12.31
N ARG A 749 8.73 41.62 13.22
CA ARG A 749 9.86 41.76 14.16
C ARG A 749 11.22 41.65 13.47
N THR A 750 11.39 40.74 12.50
CA THR A 750 12.66 40.60 11.73
C THR A 750 12.97 41.75 10.77
N VAL A 751 12.10 42.76 10.68
CA VAL A 751 12.31 44.04 9.93
C VAL A 751 12.19 45.25 10.89
N SER A 752 12.41 45.04 12.19
CA SER A 752 12.26 46.07 13.24
C SER A 752 13.43 46.16 14.22
N GLY A 753 14.49 45.39 13.98
CA GLY A 753 15.78 45.39 14.68
C GLY A 753 16.86 44.89 13.72
#